data_AF-A0A839TJE9-F1
#
_entry.id   AF-A0A839TJE9-F1
#
_cell.length_a   1.000
_cell.length_b   1.000
_cell.length_c   1.000
_cell.angle_alpha   90.00
_cell.angle_beta   90.00
_cell.angle_gamma   90.00
#
_symmetry.space_group_name_H-M   'P 1'
#
loop_
_entity.id
_entity.type
_entity.pdbx_description
1 polymer ?
#
loop_
_entity_poly.entity_id
_entity_poly.type
_entity_poly.pdbx_seq_one_letter_code
_entity_poly.pdbx_strand_id
1 'polypeptide(L)'
;MTGWRKKLSASLIVLMICSQAVMAGGKQAVGAAAAEDVNLAFGSTAKASSGSAANAVDGKGETVWQPLAADRKDDMNVWLSIDLGQEETFNKVMFNLNRADNLKDYQLLYSNDQTNWNEAFRKNKDLSASETASFEAVSARYLKLSLNLSKDLNVQLSELSVYNSTEAPAPADLQRIYFTDAAGKEYPNNSEIRLDKGEEATLFLKGELKSGSVVDLSEVAKTYKSSTMDVSVSPSGTVTANQVGASLLQAVVHTTEDLKTSDLWVVVDDPAAFQGEAYVVNSTLTHPRMKTEIGQPAVIEPQDVYPTVSLTPTVNGNVTGDLIYNGSKTVDTWMKTALTKGEAVEWTPVGKADRQGSYQLRLKIEQSGKEPVYESYYFTVLDPKSIPAGQSQIAFSGKDGEMVYVGDYRGNKILDFSNVGYMGGGVKIPNVPVQATVSPGDGDDTARIQAAIDEVARLPLGKDGFRGTVLLKKGRYDVGGTLTVKASGIVLRGMGQDEKGTLIYGTGANPRNLIEIGENVGLTLDSGSKQTISDLYVPSGSRTFHVEDARAYHVGDQIVVRRIGDKNWIHAIGMDYIYNRPGGTVTQWSPFNLDFDRVITAVNGNSITVDAPLASAIERQWGGGEIYKYTDEARIQQVGVENMRVDSDFDPSVIDTVMDNDTTDPYYADEKHAERFVVFNSVKNGWVRDVTGYHLSYSLVQMSRNSKWITVQDSSMHDMVSIITGGRRYVIHQMGQLNFVQRIYTETARHAFVVDSRVQGPNVFLDGEAVKNYNTSEPHHRWSVGGLFDNIKAPISIRDRAWLGSGHGWAGANYVSWNTEGELTSQQPPTAQNYAVGHVGENVPGLVPSDYDPRPRSEGYWDSYGQHVTVESLYKQQLEERLGKIALNNIRE
;
A
#
# COMPACT_ATOMS: atom_id res chain seq x y z
N MET A 1 35.37 46.46 -9.56
CA MET A 1 34.67 47.63 -10.15
C MET A 1 34.05 47.12 -11.45
N THR A 2 32.76 47.09 -11.76
CA THR A 2 31.48 47.58 -11.21
C THR A 2 30.41 47.03 -12.18
N GLY A 3 29.21 46.69 -11.71
CA GLY A 3 28.00 46.58 -12.56
C GLY A 3 27.38 45.17 -12.63
N TRP A 4 26.48 44.75 -11.75
CA TRP A 4 25.01 44.92 -11.74
C TRP A 4 24.16 44.05 -12.70
N ARG A 5 23.25 43.30 -12.04
CA ARG A 5 21.85 42.93 -12.38
C ARG A 5 21.53 41.60 -13.08
N LYS A 6 20.69 40.84 -12.35
CA LYS A 6 19.84 39.70 -12.72
C LYS A 6 18.94 39.98 -13.94
N LYS A 7 18.64 38.93 -14.72
CA LYS A 7 17.40 38.83 -15.52
C LYS A 7 16.86 37.41 -15.55
N LEU A 8 15.54 37.32 -15.31
CA LEU A 8 14.67 36.17 -15.54
C LEU A 8 14.55 35.86 -17.04
N SER A 9 14.40 34.58 -17.36
CA SER A 9 14.02 34.05 -18.66
C SER A 9 12.49 33.91 -18.76
N ALA A 10 11.89 34.57 -19.75
CA ALA A 10 10.52 34.39 -20.20
C ALA A 10 10.54 33.80 -21.62
N SER A 11 9.77 32.73 -21.85
CA SER A 11 9.62 32.07 -23.15
C SER A 11 8.54 32.75 -23.99
N LEU A 12 8.86 32.97 -25.26
CA LEU A 12 8.06 33.65 -26.26
C LEU A 12 7.20 32.66 -27.07
N ILE A 13 6.00 33.14 -27.39
CA ILE A 13 4.93 32.57 -28.22
C ILE A 13 5.34 32.53 -29.70
N VAL A 14 4.96 31.46 -30.41
CA VAL A 14 5.04 31.33 -31.88
C VAL A 14 3.68 31.67 -32.50
N LEU A 15 3.72 32.62 -33.45
CA LEU A 15 2.63 33.07 -34.32
C LEU A 15 2.39 32.07 -35.47
N MET A 16 1.14 31.80 -35.83
CA MET A 16 0.76 31.33 -37.17
C MET A 16 -0.23 32.32 -37.81
N ILE A 17 0.08 32.68 -39.06
CA ILE A 17 -0.55 33.73 -39.86
C ILE A 17 -1.64 33.10 -40.75
N CYS A 18 -2.82 33.73 -40.79
CA CYS A 18 -3.89 33.48 -41.75
C CYS A 18 -3.51 33.92 -43.17
N SER A 19 -3.96 33.16 -44.18
CA SER A 19 -4.05 33.59 -45.58
C SER A 19 -5.46 33.32 -46.13
N GLN A 20 -6.09 34.35 -46.71
CA GLN A 20 -7.34 34.25 -47.48
C GLN A 20 -7.08 34.21 -48.99
N ALA A 21 -7.92 33.46 -49.71
CA ALA A 21 -8.70 33.85 -50.91
C ALA A 21 -8.62 32.94 -52.17
N VAL A 22 -9.73 32.22 -52.39
CA VAL A 22 -10.57 32.02 -53.61
C VAL A 22 -9.94 31.85 -55.01
N MET A 23 -10.17 30.67 -55.65
CA MET A 23 -11.02 30.50 -56.86
C MET A 23 -10.94 29.06 -57.47
N ALA A 24 -12.13 28.52 -57.76
CA ALA A 24 -12.51 27.63 -58.87
C ALA A 24 -12.10 26.14 -58.93
N GLY A 25 -13.12 25.28 -58.88
CA GLY A 25 -13.32 24.21 -59.88
C GLY A 25 -13.18 22.75 -59.41
N GLY A 26 -14.30 22.03 -59.37
CA GLY A 26 -14.32 20.56 -59.56
C GLY A 26 -14.83 19.75 -58.36
N LYS A 27 -16.07 19.23 -58.48
CA LYS A 27 -16.64 18.24 -57.56
C LYS A 27 -15.83 16.94 -57.59
N GLN A 28 -15.36 16.49 -56.44
CA GLN A 28 -15.19 15.07 -56.13
C GLN A 28 -15.53 14.83 -54.66
N ALA A 29 -16.40 13.84 -54.44
CA ALA A 29 -16.94 13.47 -53.13
C ALA A 29 -15.84 12.88 -52.25
N VAL A 30 -15.67 13.46 -51.06
CA VAL A 30 -14.85 12.92 -49.97
C VAL A 30 -15.77 12.85 -48.74
N GLY A 31 -15.72 11.71 -48.06
CA GLY A 31 -16.61 11.34 -46.96
C GLY A 31 -16.68 12.37 -45.84
N ALA A 32 -17.84 12.45 -45.21
CA ALA A 32 -18.12 13.31 -44.08
C ALA A 32 -17.16 12.98 -42.92
N ALA A 33 -16.20 13.86 -42.68
CA ALA A 33 -15.64 14.03 -41.35
C ALA A 33 -16.79 14.48 -40.43
N ALA A 34 -16.92 13.86 -39.26
CA ALA A 34 -17.86 14.29 -38.24
C ALA A 34 -17.62 15.79 -37.95
N ALA A 35 -18.61 16.62 -38.25
CA ALA A 35 -18.56 18.03 -37.92
C ALA A 35 -18.63 18.16 -36.40
N GLU A 36 -17.67 18.87 -35.78
CA GLU A 36 -17.82 19.28 -34.39
C GLU A 36 -19.09 20.14 -34.26
N ASP A 37 -19.91 19.85 -33.25
CA ASP A 37 -21.10 20.65 -32.95
C ASP A 37 -20.67 22.11 -32.68
N VAL A 38 -21.16 23.05 -33.49
CA VAL A 38 -20.84 24.47 -33.33
C VAL A 38 -21.48 25.00 -32.04
N ASN A 39 -20.70 25.61 -31.15
CA ASN A 39 -21.23 26.27 -29.95
C ASN A 39 -21.99 27.55 -30.35
N LEU A 40 -23.31 27.48 -30.38
CA LEU A 40 -24.22 28.58 -30.72
C LEU A 40 -24.18 29.73 -29.71
N ALA A 41 -23.77 29.47 -28.47
CA ALA A 41 -23.67 30.51 -27.45
C ALA A 41 -22.40 31.38 -27.60
N PHE A 42 -21.38 30.92 -28.34
CA PHE A 42 -20.11 31.62 -28.43
C PHE A 42 -20.26 33.04 -29.00
N GLY A 43 -19.84 34.04 -28.23
CA GLY A 43 -19.94 35.45 -28.59
C GLY A 43 -21.37 36.03 -28.57
N SER A 44 -22.36 35.27 -28.09
CA SER A 44 -23.74 35.72 -27.99
C SER A 44 -23.90 36.89 -27.01
N THR A 45 -24.95 37.69 -27.19
CA THR A 45 -25.26 38.75 -26.22
C THR A 45 -25.89 38.12 -24.97
N ALA A 46 -25.30 38.34 -23.79
CA ALA A 46 -25.79 37.77 -22.54
C ALA A 46 -26.31 38.85 -21.57
N LYS A 47 -27.39 38.52 -20.86
CA LYS A 47 -27.95 39.26 -19.71
C LYS A 47 -27.99 38.34 -18.51
N ALA A 48 -27.91 38.88 -17.30
CA ALA A 48 -28.04 38.10 -16.09
C ALA A 48 -28.73 38.91 -15.00
N SER A 49 -29.07 38.23 -13.90
CA SER A 49 -29.49 38.84 -12.63
C SER A 49 -28.58 40.02 -12.24
N SER A 50 -27.26 39.83 -12.30
CA SER A 50 -26.27 40.91 -12.30
C SER A 50 -24.91 40.42 -12.81
N GLY A 51 -23.84 41.22 -12.67
CA GLY A 51 -22.48 40.83 -13.02
C GLY A 51 -22.21 40.82 -14.53
N SER A 52 -20.99 40.41 -14.91
CA SER A 52 -20.55 40.40 -16.32
C SER A 52 -20.97 39.12 -17.04
N ALA A 53 -22.21 39.08 -17.51
CA ALA A 53 -22.78 37.90 -18.19
C ALA A 53 -22.01 37.47 -19.45
N ALA A 54 -21.40 38.42 -20.17
CA ALA A 54 -20.62 38.14 -21.38
C ALA A 54 -19.41 37.21 -21.14
N ASN A 55 -18.88 37.18 -19.91
CA ASN A 55 -17.77 36.30 -19.55
C ASN A 55 -18.15 34.81 -19.57
N ALA A 56 -19.43 34.46 -19.55
CA ALA A 56 -19.88 33.07 -19.59
C ALA A 56 -20.02 32.52 -21.02
N VAL A 57 -19.78 33.35 -22.05
CA VAL A 57 -20.02 32.98 -23.46
C VAL A 57 -18.87 33.44 -24.37
N ASP A 58 -17.73 33.82 -23.81
CA ASP A 58 -16.58 34.35 -24.56
C ASP A 58 -15.55 33.27 -24.94
N GLY A 59 -15.80 32.01 -24.56
CA GLY A 59 -14.95 30.85 -24.83
C GLY A 59 -13.65 30.85 -24.02
N LYS A 60 -13.55 31.63 -22.94
CA LYS A 60 -12.36 31.70 -22.08
C LYS A 60 -12.67 31.17 -20.69
N GLY A 61 -12.18 29.98 -20.37
CA GLY A 61 -12.37 29.37 -19.05
C GLY A 61 -11.72 30.12 -17.86
N GLU A 62 -10.93 31.18 -18.11
CA GLU A 62 -10.33 32.03 -17.07
C GLU A 62 -11.24 33.18 -16.62
N THR A 63 -12.21 33.57 -17.44
CA THR A 63 -13.20 34.61 -17.13
C THR A 63 -14.47 33.96 -16.59
N VAL A 64 -15.17 34.66 -15.70
CA VAL A 64 -16.39 34.12 -15.07
C VAL A 64 -17.51 35.14 -15.03
N TRP A 65 -18.75 34.68 -15.23
CA TRP A 65 -19.92 35.36 -14.73
C TRP A 65 -20.08 35.06 -13.24
N GLN A 66 -20.28 36.11 -12.44
CA GLN A 66 -20.56 36.00 -11.01
C GLN A 66 -21.68 36.97 -10.63
N PRO A 67 -22.82 36.49 -10.11
CA PRO A 67 -23.86 37.35 -9.57
C PRO A 67 -23.43 38.02 -8.26
N LEU A 68 -24.00 39.18 -7.97
CA LEU A 68 -23.76 39.94 -6.75
C LEU A 68 -24.38 39.21 -5.56
N ALA A 69 -23.87 39.51 -4.35
CA ALA A 69 -24.45 38.95 -3.12
C ALA A 69 -25.91 39.39 -2.89
N ALA A 70 -26.33 40.52 -3.48
CA ALA A 70 -27.69 41.02 -3.38
C ALA A 70 -28.72 40.14 -4.11
N ASP A 71 -28.33 39.49 -5.22
CA ASP A 71 -29.22 38.63 -6.03
C ASP A 71 -29.54 37.28 -5.35
N ARG A 72 -29.00 37.04 -4.16
CA ARG A 72 -29.25 35.82 -3.38
C ARG A 72 -30.06 36.10 -2.12
N LYS A 73 -30.58 37.32 -1.93
CA LYS A 73 -31.22 37.73 -0.66
C LYS A 73 -32.74 37.59 -0.66
N ASP A 74 -33.35 37.54 -1.83
CA ASP A 74 -34.80 37.47 -2.03
C ASP A 74 -35.28 36.03 -2.17
N ASP A 75 -34.90 35.34 -3.25
CA ASP A 75 -35.42 34.02 -3.60
C ASP A 75 -34.34 32.95 -3.77
N MET A 76 -33.06 33.31 -3.55
CA MET A 76 -31.89 32.44 -3.74
C MET A 76 -31.77 31.91 -5.17
N ASN A 77 -32.33 32.61 -6.15
CA ASN A 77 -32.21 32.28 -7.57
C ASN A 77 -31.28 33.27 -8.28
N VAL A 78 -30.33 32.72 -9.04
CA VAL A 78 -29.51 33.53 -9.94
C VAL A 78 -29.61 32.97 -11.35
N TRP A 79 -29.75 33.85 -12.32
CA TRP A 79 -29.96 33.44 -13.70
C TRP A 79 -29.08 34.24 -14.68
N LEU A 80 -28.79 33.59 -15.81
CA LEU A 80 -28.17 34.15 -16.99
C LEU A 80 -28.98 33.74 -18.22
N SER A 81 -29.19 34.68 -19.14
CA SER A 81 -29.90 34.48 -20.39
C SER A 81 -29.07 34.98 -21.56
N ILE A 82 -29.05 34.22 -22.64
CA ILE A 82 -28.32 34.53 -23.87
C ILE A 82 -29.29 34.79 -25.02
N ASP A 83 -28.93 35.71 -25.90
CA ASP A 83 -29.56 35.98 -27.18
C ASP A 83 -28.66 35.42 -28.29
N LEU A 84 -29.13 34.36 -28.95
CA LEU A 84 -28.43 33.69 -30.06
C LEU A 84 -28.44 34.53 -31.35
N GLY A 85 -29.09 35.71 -31.35
CA GLY A 85 -29.18 36.65 -32.45
C GLY A 85 -30.35 36.39 -33.41
N GLN A 86 -30.69 35.12 -33.60
CA GLN A 86 -31.82 34.64 -34.39
C GLN A 86 -32.42 33.38 -33.78
N GLU A 87 -33.55 32.91 -34.31
CA GLU A 87 -34.10 31.61 -33.90
C GLU A 87 -33.15 30.49 -34.35
N GLU A 88 -32.64 29.73 -33.40
CA GLU A 88 -31.76 28.58 -33.63
C GLU A 88 -32.42 27.32 -33.05
N THR A 89 -32.17 26.17 -33.68
CA THR A 89 -32.52 24.87 -33.10
C THR A 89 -31.38 24.39 -32.22
N PHE A 90 -31.67 23.98 -30.99
CA PHE A 90 -30.69 23.42 -30.07
C PHE A 90 -31.32 22.40 -29.14
N ASN A 91 -30.50 21.49 -28.62
CA ASN A 91 -30.95 20.37 -27.79
C ASN A 91 -29.94 19.95 -26.72
N LYS A 92 -28.77 20.61 -26.66
CA LYS A 92 -27.70 20.30 -25.69
C LYS A 92 -27.11 21.58 -25.13
N VAL A 93 -26.96 21.61 -23.80
CA VAL A 93 -26.36 22.74 -23.07
C VAL A 93 -25.33 22.21 -22.09
N MET A 94 -24.14 22.80 -22.09
CA MET A 94 -23.05 22.45 -21.17
C MET A 94 -22.65 23.68 -20.38
N PHE A 95 -22.35 23.51 -19.09
CA PHE A 95 -21.87 24.63 -18.29
C PHE A 95 -20.97 24.23 -17.12
N ASN A 96 -20.00 25.11 -16.82
CA ASN A 96 -18.96 24.87 -15.82
C ASN A 96 -19.00 25.90 -14.69
N LEU A 97 -19.35 25.42 -13.51
CA LEU A 97 -19.38 26.16 -12.25
C LEU A 97 -18.11 25.92 -11.42
N ASN A 98 -17.81 26.83 -10.52
CA ASN A 98 -16.72 26.63 -9.55
C ASN A 98 -17.05 25.58 -8.46
N ARG A 99 -18.33 25.26 -8.28
CA ARG A 99 -18.84 24.35 -7.24
C ARG A 99 -20.29 23.94 -7.52
N ALA A 100 -20.76 22.89 -6.85
CA ALA A 100 -22.17 22.46 -6.90
C ALA A 100 -22.79 22.20 -5.52
N ASP A 101 -22.01 22.22 -4.44
CA ASP A 101 -22.47 21.94 -3.06
C ASP A 101 -23.41 23.01 -2.46
N ASN A 102 -23.68 24.08 -3.21
CA ASN A 102 -24.64 25.14 -2.91
C ASN A 102 -25.76 25.25 -3.95
N LEU A 103 -25.85 24.34 -4.93
CA LEU A 103 -26.98 24.27 -5.85
C LEU A 103 -28.07 23.38 -5.24
N LYS A 104 -29.32 23.80 -5.40
CA LYS A 104 -30.51 23.00 -5.09
C LYS A 104 -31.02 22.31 -6.34
N ASP A 105 -31.14 23.06 -7.43
CA ASP A 105 -31.55 22.59 -8.75
C ASP A 105 -31.19 23.64 -9.82
N TYR A 106 -31.23 23.26 -11.08
CA TYR A 106 -31.20 24.21 -12.19
C TYR A 106 -32.26 23.91 -13.23
N GLN A 107 -32.61 24.95 -13.99
CA GLN A 107 -33.50 24.88 -15.13
C GLN A 107 -32.86 25.52 -16.35
N LEU A 108 -33.13 24.93 -17.51
CA LEU A 108 -32.90 25.52 -18.81
C LEU A 108 -34.24 25.91 -19.39
N LEU A 109 -34.40 27.20 -19.67
CA LEU A 109 -35.63 27.78 -20.20
C LEU A 109 -35.34 28.38 -21.57
N TYR A 110 -36.30 28.35 -22.49
CA TYR A 110 -36.17 28.94 -23.81
C TYR A 110 -37.34 29.88 -24.14
N SER A 111 -37.09 30.85 -25.01
CA SER A 111 -38.07 31.86 -25.40
C SER A 111 -37.74 32.47 -26.78
N ASN A 112 -38.76 33.01 -27.45
CA ASN A 112 -38.61 33.81 -28.67
C ASN A 112 -38.85 35.31 -28.44
N ASP A 113 -39.39 35.71 -27.29
CA ASP A 113 -39.80 37.08 -26.97
C ASP A 113 -39.24 37.63 -25.65
N GLN A 114 -38.44 36.83 -24.92
CA GLN A 114 -37.90 37.10 -23.57
C GLN A 114 -38.96 37.24 -22.47
N THR A 115 -40.26 37.15 -22.76
CA THR A 115 -41.35 37.31 -21.80
C THR A 115 -42.02 35.98 -21.47
N ASN A 116 -42.28 35.15 -22.47
CA ASN A 116 -42.85 33.81 -22.32
C ASN A 116 -41.72 32.78 -22.36
N TRP A 117 -41.49 32.09 -21.25
CA TRP A 117 -40.44 31.09 -21.10
C TRP A 117 -41.03 29.69 -20.98
N ASN A 118 -40.52 28.76 -21.79
CA ASN A 118 -40.82 27.34 -21.71
C ASN A 118 -39.65 26.60 -21.08
N GLU A 119 -39.90 25.52 -20.35
CA GLU A 119 -38.85 24.68 -19.77
C GLU A 119 -38.36 23.67 -20.81
N ALA A 120 -37.06 23.71 -21.11
CA ALA A 120 -36.38 22.70 -21.93
C ALA A 120 -35.88 21.53 -21.08
N PHE A 121 -35.33 21.84 -19.89
CA PHE A 121 -34.72 20.83 -19.03
C PHE A 121 -34.67 21.28 -17.57
N ARG A 122 -34.67 20.33 -16.64
CA ARG A 122 -34.47 20.54 -15.21
C ARG A 122 -33.71 19.38 -14.59
N LYS A 123 -32.81 19.68 -13.66
CA LYS A 123 -32.15 18.68 -12.80
C LYS A 123 -32.09 19.19 -11.36
N ASN A 124 -32.47 18.35 -10.41
CA ASN A 124 -32.62 18.69 -8.99
C ASN A 124 -31.94 17.69 -8.03
N LYS A 125 -31.14 16.77 -8.58
CA LYS A 125 -30.35 15.77 -7.87
C LYS A 125 -29.03 15.53 -8.63
N ASP A 126 -28.03 14.96 -7.95
CA ASP A 126 -26.72 14.62 -8.51
C ASP A 126 -26.05 15.76 -9.28
N LEU A 127 -26.16 16.96 -8.71
CA LEU A 127 -25.58 18.17 -9.27
C LEU A 127 -24.07 18.16 -9.11
N SER A 128 -23.39 18.61 -10.15
CA SER A 128 -21.95 18.65 -10.30
C SER A 128 -21.50 20.02 -10.80
N ALA A 129 -20.21 20.33 -10.61
CA ALA A 129 -19.66 21.60 -11.05
C ALA A 129 -19.52 21.67 -12.58
N SER A 130 -19.68 20.56 -13.30
CA SER A 130 -19.60 20.50 -14.77
C SER A 130 -20.84 19.75 -15.28
N GLU A 131 -21.84 20.49 -15.74
CA GLU A 131 -23.11 19.91 -16.17
C GLU A 131 -23.19 19.77 -17.69
N THR A 132 -23.89 18.73 -18.13
CA THR A 132 -24.33 18.54 -19.52
C THR A 132 -25.79 18.14 -19.50
N ALA A 133 -26.63 18.94 -20.15
CA ALA A 133 -28.06 18.72 -20.27
C ALA A 133 -28.43 18.49 -21.73
N SER A 134 -29.07 17.38 -22.03
CA SER A 134 -29.63 17.07 -23.35
C SER A 134 -31.14 16.88 -23.23
N PHE A 135 -31.90 17.41 -24.18
CA PHE A 135 -33.37 17.45 -24.18
C PHE A 135 -33.92 17.34 -25.61
N GLU A 136 -35.24 17.27 -25.77
CA GLU A 136 -35.85 17.31 -27.12
C GLU A 136 -35.50 18.62 -27.81
N ALA A 137 -35.16 18.57 -29.11
CA ALA A 137 -34.74 19.77 -29.82
C ALA A 137 -35.84 20.84 -29.81
N VAL A 138 -35.46 22.04 -29.37
CA VAL A 138 -36.33 23.22 -29.37
C VAL A 138 -35.77 24.26 -30.33
N SER A 139 -36.66 25.05 -30.93
CA SER A 139 -36.28 26.21 -31.74
C SER A 139 -36.60 27.47 -30.97
N ALA A 140 -35.57 28.27 -30.67
CA ALA A 140 -35.72 29.50 -29.93
C ALA A 140 -34.57 30.48 -30.18
N ARG A 141 -34.80 31.77 -29.99
CA ARG A 141 -33.76 32.79 -30.03
C ARG A 141 -33.04 32.98 -28.69
N TYR A 142 -33.73 32.76 -27.58
CA TYR A 142 -33.19 32.98 -26.24
C TYR A 142 -33.16 31.69 -25.42
N LEU A 143 -32.05 31.48 -24.72
CA LEU A 143 -31.90 30.47 -23.66
C LEU A 143 -31.66 31.18 -22.33
N LYS A 144 -32.16 30.62 -21.22
CA LYS A 144 -31.90 31.07 -19.86
C LYS A 144 -31.52 29.89 -18.98
N LEU A 145 -30.34 29.96 -18.38
CA LEU A 145 -29.90 29.12 -17.27
C LEU A 145 -30.36 29.76 -15.95
N SER A 146 -31.21 29.06 -15.22
CA SER A 146 -31.70 29.46 -13.91
C SER A 146 -31.11 28.52 -12.85
N LEU A 147 -30.36 29.06 -11.89
CA LEU A 147 -29.71 28.31 -10.82
C LEU A 147 -30.41 28.62 -9.50
N ASN A 148 -31.09 27.63 -8.92
CA ASN A 148 -31.68 27.72 -7.60
C ASN A 148 -30.65 27.28 -6.55
N LEU A 149 -30.33 28.15 -5.60
CA LEU A 149 -29.26 27.93 -4.62
C LEU A 149 -29.83 27.39 -3.30
N SER A 150 -29.08 26.50 -2.65
CA SER A 150 -29.40 25.93 -1.32
C SER A 150 -28.67 26.66 -0.18
N LYS A 151 -27.62 27.43 -0.48
CA LYS A 151 -26.80 28.17 0.50
C LYS A 151 -26.35 29.51 -0.08
N ASP A 152 -26.29 30.55 0.76
CA ASP A 152 -25.78 31.88 0.36
C ASP A 152 -24.26 31.87 0.24
N LEU A 153 -23.78 31.25 -0.85
CA LEU A 153 -22.39 31.15 -1.24
C LEU A 153 -22.25 31.63 -2.69
N ASN A 154 -21.10 32.20 -3.03
CA ASN A 154 -20.84 32.63 -4.41
C ASN A 154 -20.89 31.44 -5.37
N VAL A 155 -21.48 31.68 -6.55
CA VAL A 155 -21.44 30.80 -7.72
C VAL A 155 -20.73 31.55 -8.83
N GLN A 156 -19.82 30.89 -9.52
CA GLN A 156 -19.12 31.43 -10.68
C GLN A 156 -19.34 30.48 -11.84
N LEU A 157 -19.73 31.02 -12.99
CA LEU A 157 -19.90 30.29 -14.25
C LEU A 157 -18.80 30.71 -15.20
N SER A 158 -17.93 29.76 -15.55
CA SER A 158 -16.80 29.99 -16.45
C SER A 158 -17.18 29.90 -17.93
N GLU A 159 -18.13 29.03 -18.28
CA GLU A 159 -18.56 28.84 -19.66
C GLU A 159 -19.97 28.25 -19.69
N LEU A 160 -20.80 28.74 -20.62
CA LEU A 160 -22.11 28.22 -21.02
C LEU A 160 -22.08 27.99 -22.54
N SER A 161 -22.19 26.73 -22.93
CA SER A 161 -22.15 26.32 -24.34
C SER A 161 -23.46 25.70 -24.75
N VAL A 162 -23.93 26.00 -25.97
CA VAL A 162 -25.21 25.55 -26.51
C VAL A 162 -24.98 24.92 -27.88
N TYR A 163 -25.54 23.73 -28.09
CA TYR A 163 -25.31 22.92 -29.27
C TYR A 163 -26.62 22.38 -29.84
N ASN A 164 -26.62 22.17 -31.16
CA ASN A 164 -27.58 21.34 -31.86
C ASN A 164 -26.95 19.97 -32.12
N SER A 165 -26.85 19.17 -31.07
CA SER A 165 -26.27 17.83 -31.11
C SER A 165 -27.15 16.88 -31.92
N THR A 166 -26.53 15.96 -32.66
CA THR A 166 -27.25 14.84 -33.27
C THR A 166 -27.63 13.75 -32.27
N GLU A 167 -27.12 13.82 -31.04
CA GLU A 167 -27.46 12.88 -29.97
C GLU A 167 -28.92 13.06 -29.52
N ALA A 168 -29.65 11.95 -29.39
CA ALA A 168 -31.00 11.92 -28.84
C ALA A 168 -31.00 12.14 -27.31
N PRO A 169 -32.02 12.79 -26.74
CA PRO A 169 -32.22 12.81 -25.29
C PRO A 169 -32.53 11.39 -24.76
N ALA A 170 -32.27 11.18 -23.47
CA ALA A 170 -32.60 9.92 -22.83
C ALA A 170 -34.13 9.69 -22.80
N PRO A 171 -34.61 8.45 -23.06
CA PRO A 171 -36.03 8.14 -22.92
C PRO A 171 -36.56 8.44 -21.51
N ALA A 172 -37.73 9.10 -21.41
CA ALA A 172 -38.28 9.58 -20.14
C ALA A 172 -38.65 8.47 -19.13
N ASP A 173 -38.89 7.25 -19.61
CA ASP A 173 -39.18 6.06 -18.81
C ASP A 173 -38.00 5.08 -18.71
N LEU A 174 -36.78 5.51 -19.05
CA LEU A 174 -35.57 4.72 -18.87
C LEU A 174 -35.35 4.38 -17.39
N GLN A 175 -35.23 3.09 -17.08
CA GLN A 175 -35.15 2.58 -15.70
C GLN A 175 -33.72 2.23 -15.29
N ARG A 176 -32.95 1.59 -16.18
CA ARG A 176 -31.54 1.25 -15.96
C ARG A 176 -30.78 1.20 -17.28
N ILE A 177 -29.45 1.27 -17.18
CA ILE A 177 -28.52 1.14 -18.31
C ILE A 177 -27.45 0.10 -18.01
N TYR A 178 -26.93 -0.56 -19.03
CA TYR A 178 -25.90 -1.59 -18.90
C TYR A 178 -25.07 -1.73 -20.18
N PHE A 179 -23.85 -2.22 -20.02
CA PHE A 179 -22.99 -2.58 -21.15
C PHE A 179 -23.34 -3.97 -21.67
N THR A 180 -23.21 -4.18 -22.98
CA THR A 180 -23.24 -5.51 -23.60
C THR A 180 -22.04 -5.75 -24.49
N ASP A 181 -21.72 -7.02 -24.71
CA ASP A 181 -20.81 -7.45 -25.78
C ASP A 181 -21.49 -7.34 -27.17
N ALA A 182 -20.75 -7.67 -28.23
CA ALA A 182 -21.24 -7.67 -29.61
C ALA A 182 -22.37 -8.68 -29.87
N ALA A 183 -22.51 -9.71 -29.02
CA ALA A 183 -23.60 -10.68 -29.09
C ALA A 183 -24.85 -10.23 -28.30
N GLY A 184 -24.79 -9.06 -27.64
CA GLY A 184 -25.87 -8.52 -26.82
C GLY A 184 -25.94 -9.09 -25.42
N LYS A 185 -24.91 -9.82 -24.95
CA LYS A 185 -24.84 -10.33 -23.58
C LYS A 185 -24.45 -9.20 -22.63
N GLU A 186 -25.25 -8.98 -21.59
CA GLU A 186 -24.99 -7.98 -20.55
C GLU A 186 -23.72 -8.32 -19.75
N TYR A 187 -22.94 -7.29 -19.44
CA TYR A 187 -21.84 -7.35 -18.47
C TYR A 187 -22.39 -7.09 -17.05
N PRO A 188 -22.48 -8.11 -16.17
CA PRO A 188 -22.87 -7.90 -14.78
C PRO A 188 -21.83 -7.08 -14.00
N ASN A 189 -22.18 -6.68 -12.78
CA ASN A 189 -21.29 -5.95 -11.89
C ASN A 189 -19.96 -6.70 -11.67
N ASN A 190 -18.86 -5.95 -11.70
CA ASN A 190 -17.48 -6.43 -11.65
C ASN A 190 -17.10 -7.38 -12.80
N SER A 191 -17.76 -7.28 -13.96
CA SER A 191 -17.27 -7.93 -15.18
C SER A 191 -15.90 -7.40 -15.57
N GLU A 192 -15.16 -8.20 -16.33
CA GLU A 192 -13.80 -7.90 -16.75
C GLU A 192 -13.67 -8.02 -18.27
N ILE A 193 -12.94 -7.09 -18.87
CA ILE A 193 -12.42 -7.17 -20.23
C ILE A 193 -10.90 -7.06 -20.13
N ARG A 194 -10.19 -8.07 -20.65
CA ARG A 194 -8.74 -8.04 -20.78
C ARG A 194 -8.35 -7.61 -22.17
N LEU A 195 -7.40 -6.68 -22.27
CA LEU A 195 -6.84 -6.18 -23.51
C LEU A 195 -5.32 -6.12 -23.40
N ASP A 196 -4.61 -6.45 -24.47
CA ASP A 196 -3.21 -6.08 -24.58
C ASP A 196 -3.09 -4.58 -24.90
N LYS A 197 -2.01 -3.96 -24.47
CA LYS A 197 -1.72 -2.56 -24.77
C LYS A 197 -1.77 -2.28 -26.28
N GLY A 198 -2.57 -1.30 -26.66
CA GLY A 198 -2.83 -0.92 -28.05
C GLY A 198 -4.04 -1.62 -28.67
N GLU A 199 -4.62 -2.63 -28.02
CA GLU A 199 -5.87 -3.24 -28.46
C GLU A 199 -7.09 -2.37 -28.17
N GLU A 200 -8.16 -2.64 -28.91
CA GLU A 200 -9.44 -1.96 -28.77
C GLU A 200 -10.56 -2.98 -28.56
N ALA A 201 -11.54 -2.60 -27.74
CA ALA A 201 -12.81 -3.30 -27.62
C ALA A 201 -13.95 -2.31 -27.83
N THR A 202 -15.05 -2.77 -28.43
CA THR A 202 -16.26 -1.95 -28.55
C THR A 202 -17.29 -2.38 -27.52
N LEU A 203 -17.77 -1.41 -26.75
CA LEU A 203 -18.87 -1.60 -25.81
C LEU A 203 -20.16 -1.05 -26.40
N PHE A 204 -21.23 -1.82 -26.24
CA PHE A 204 -22.56 -1.38 -26.62
C PHE A 204 -23.33 -0.98 -25.36
N LEU A 205 -23.93 0.20 -25.37
CA LEU A 205 -24.74 0.69 -24.26
C LEU A 205 -26.22 0.41 -24.56
N LYS A 206 -26.88 -0.34 -23.67
CA LYS A 206 -28.31 -0.64 -23.74
C LYS A 206 -29.03 -0.09 -22.53
N GLY A 207 -30.32 0.15 -22.70
CA GLY A 207 -31.23 0.60 -21.67
C GLY A 207 -32.43 -0.33 -21.52
N GLU A 208 -33.00 -0.39 -20.32
CA GLU A 208 -34.29 -1.03 -20.07
C GLU A 208 -35.27 0.03 -19.60
N LEU A 209 -36.42 0.12 -20.26
CA LEU A 209 -37.51 1.03 -19.89
C LEU A 209 -38.33 0.43 -18.75
N LYS A 210 -39.13 1.25 -18.05
CA LYS A 210 -40.07 0.77 -17.00
C LYS A 210 -41.08 -0.28 -17.49
N SER A 211 -41.28 -0.40 -18.80
CA SER A 211 -42.10 -1.44 -19.43
C SER A 211 -41.41 -2.81 -19.53
N GLY A 212 -40.10 -2.88 -19.25
CA GLY A 212 -39.23 -4.04 -19.50
C GLY A 212 -38.69 -4.11 -20.94
N SER A 213 -39.02 -3.14 -21.80
CA SER A 213 -38.51 -3.09 -23.17
C SER A 213 -37.05 -2.64 -23.20
N VAL A 214 -36.23 -3.30 -24.03
CA VAL A 214 -34.82 -2.94 -24.24
C VAL A 214 -34.69 -1.91 -25.35
N VAL A 215 -33.86 -0.88 -25.13
CA VAL A 215 -33.55 0.19 -26.08
C VAL A 215 -32.05 0.28 -26.33
N ASP A 216 -31.68 0.67 -27.56
CA ASP A 216 -30.31 1.01 -27.90
C ASP A 216 -30.00 2.45 -27.48
N LEU A 217 -28.88 2.67 -26.80
CA LEU A 217 -28.46 3.99 -26.31
C LEU A 217 -27.23 4.54 -27.06
N SER A 218 -26.85 3.92 -28.19
CA SER A 218 -25.74 4.38 -29.04
C SER A 218 -25.91 5.83 -29.52
N GLU A 219 -27.12 6.24 -29.87
CA GLU A 219 -27.43 7.62 -30.29
C GLU A 219 -27.84 8.53 -29.12
N VAL A 220 -27.95 8.01 -27.89
CA VAL A 220 -28.36 8.81 -26.72
C VAL A 220 -27.17 9.57 -26.14
N ALA A 221 -27.39 10.81 -25.73
CA ALA A 221 -26.37 11.62 -25.05
C ALA A 221 -25.89 10.94 -23.76
N LYS A 222 -24.58 10.73 -23.65
CA LYS A 222 -23.95 9.90 -22.61
C LYS A 222 -22.51 10.34 -22.34
N THR A 223 -22.02 10.01 -21.17
CA THR A 223 -20.62 10.23 -20.76
C THR A 223 -20.00 8.91 -20.34
N TYR A 224 -18.81 8.58 -20.83
CA TYR A 224 -18.00 7.48 -20.29
C TYR A 224 -17.03 8.02 -19.24
N LYS A 225 -16.91 7.31 -18.12
CA LYS A 225 -16.00 7.63 -17.02
C LYS A 225 -15.06 6.45 -16.81
N SER A 226 -13.76 6.67 -17.03
CA SER A 226 -12.70 5.76 -16.63
C SER A 226 -12.03 6.26 -15.35
N SER A 227 -11.68 5.34 -14.44
CA SER A 227 -10.97 5.70 -13.20
C SER A 227 -9.50 6.05 -13.42
N THR A 228 -8.90 5.59 -14.51
CA THR A 228 -7.49 5.89 -14.87
C THR A 228 -7.38 6.25 -16.36
N MET A 229 -6.23 6.79 -16.75
CA MET A 229 -5.90 7.04 -18.16
C MET A 229 -5.35 5.79 -18.88
N ASP A 230 -5.38 4.63 -18.21
CA ASP A 230 -4.88 3.36 -18.76
C ASP A 230 -5.73 2.90 -19.93
N VAL A 231 -6.97 3.37 -19.96
CA VAL A 231 -7.90 3.22 -21.07
C VAL A 231 -8.48 4.58 -21.44
N SER A 232 -8.83 4.72 -22.71
CA SER A 232 -9.65 5.82 -23.21
C SER A 232 -10.90 5.27 -23.87
N VAL A 233 -12.01 5.99 -23.78
CA VAL A 233 -13.27 5.56 -24.40
C VAL A 233 -13.76 6.65 -25.33
N SER A 234 -13.96 6.31 -26.60
CA SER A 234 -14.53 7.23 -27.59
C SER A 234 -16.02 7.48 -27.33
N PRO A 235 -16.61 8.55 -27.90
CA PRO A 235 -18.05 8.77 -27.83
C PRO A 235 -18.91 7.60 -28.38
N SER A 236 -18.35 6.81 -29.30
CA SER A 236 -19.00 5.62 -29.87
C SER A 236 -18.90 4.37 -28.97
N GLY A 237 -18.22 4.45 -27.82
CA GLY A 237 -18.03 3.32 -26.91
C GLY A 237 -16.85 2.42 -27.26
N THR A 238 -15.94 2.86 -28.14
CA THR A 238 -14.68 2.14 -28.40
C THR A 238 -13.70 2.43 -27.27
N VAL A 239 -13.32 1.38 -26.55
CA VAL A 239 -12.32 1.38 -25.49
C VAL A 239 -10.96 1.06 -26.11
N THR A 240 -9.98 1.92 -25.93
CA THR A 240 -8.59 1.72 -26.35
C THR A 240 -7.70 1.51 -25.12
N ALA A 241 -6.91 0.45 -25.12
CA ALA A 241 -5.94 0.14 -24.08
C ALA A 241 -4.65 0.94 -24.29
N ASN A 242 -4.39 1.95 -23.46
CA ASN A 242 -3.28 2.89 -23.64
C ASN A 242 -1.98 2.41 -22.98
N GLN A 243 -2.08 1.84 -21.79
CA GLN A 243 -0.94 1.38 -21.00
C GLN A 243 -1.38 0.35 -19.96
N VAL A 244 -0.43 -0.48 -19.53
CA VAL A 244 -0.61 -1.48 -18.46
C VAL A 244 -1.30 -0.90 -17.23
N GLY A 245 -2.24 -1.62 -16.66
CA GLY A 245 -3.01 -1.21 -15.47
C GLY A 245 -4.46 -1.65 -15.54
N ALA A 246 -5.25 -1.32 -14.53
CA ALA A 246 -6.69 -1.56 -14.53
C ALA A 246 -7.48 -0.24 -14.39
N SER A 247 -8.58 -0.14 -15.14
CA SER A 247 -9.51 0.97 -15.02
C SER A 247 -10.94 0.46 -14.84
N LEU A 248 -11.61 0.99 -13.83
CA LEU A 248 -13.06 0.91 -13.72
C LEU A 248 -13.68 1.83 -14.76
N LEU A 249 -14.66 1.31 -15.50
CA LEU A 249 -15.38 2.01 -16.56
C LEU A 249 -16.88 2.01 -16.26
N GLN A 250 -17.48 3.19 -16.34
CA GLN A 250 -18.93 3.39 -16.24
C GLN A 250 -19.42 4.28 -17.37
N ALA A 251 -20.60 3.99 -17.93
CA ALA A 251 -21.34 4.97 -18.71
C ALA A 251 -22.35 5.69 -17.80
N VAL A 252 -22.58 6.97 -18.10
CA VAL A 252 -23.58 7.81 -17.44
C VAL A 252 -24.52 8.35 -18.50
N VAL A 253 -25.81 8.11 -18.34
CA VAL A 253 -26.86 8.73 -19.14
C VAL A 253 -27.58 9.73 -18.26
N HIS A 254 -27.56 11.00 -18.70
CA HIS A 254 -28.13 12.11 -17.95
C HIS A 254 -29.65 12.12 -18.12
N THR A 255 -30.36 11.86 -17.03
CA THR A 255 -31.83 12.01 -16.95
C THR A 255 -32.17 13.00 -15.82
N THR A 256 -33.40 13.01 -15.31
CA THR A 256 -33.69 13.70 -14.03
C THR A 256 -32.84 13.18 -12.87
N GLU A 257 -32.49 11.89 -12.89
CA GLU A 257 -31.51 11.24 -12.02
C GLU A 257 -30.49 10.51 -12.90
N ASP A 258 -29.20 10.76 -12.72
CA ASP A 258 -28.17 10.17 -13.59
C ASP A 258 -28.20 8.63 -13.45
N LEU A 259 -28.41 7.94 -14.57
CA LEU A 259 -28.33 6.47 -14.61
C LEU A 259 -26.89 6.06 -14.93
N LYS A 260 -26.38 5.09 -14.19
CA LYS A 260 -25.01 4.57 -14.37
C LYS A 260 -25.06 3.08 -14.67
N THR A 261 -24.14 2.61 -15.49
CA THR A 261 -23.92 1.16 -15.66
C THR A 261 -23.33 0.56 -14.39
N SER A 262 -23.43 -0.76 -14.26
CA SER A 262 -22.64 -1.53 -13.28
C SER A 262 -21.13 -1.32 -13.48
N ASP A 263 -20.35 -1.67 -12.46
CA ASP A 263 -18.90 -1.61 -12.51
C ASP A 263 -18.36 -2.60 -13.57
N LEU A 264 -17.71 -2.08 -14.62
CA LEU A 264 -17.01 -2.86 -15.63
C LEU A 264 -15.51 -2.55 -15.55
N TRP A 265 -14.69 -3.57 -15.41
CA TRP A 265 -13.24 -3.41 -15.34
C TRP A 265 -12.60 -3.70 -16.68
N VAL A 266 -11.73 -2.80 -17.11
CA VAL A 266 -10.84 -3.02 -18.24
C VAL A 266 -9.44 -3.18 -17.70
N VAL A 267 -8.87 -4.36 -17.90
CA VAL A 267 -7.56 -4.77 -17.41
C VAL A 267 -6.63 -4.81 -18.61
N VAL A 268 -5.58 -4.00 -18.57
CA VAL A 268 -4.63 -3.84 -19.67
C VAL A 268 -3.33 -4.52 -19.28
N ASP A 269 -2.97 -5.56 -20.04
CA ASP A 269 -1.69 -6.24 -19.97
C ASP A 269 -0.74 -5.68 -21.05
N ASP A 270 0.58 -5.80 -20.88
CA ASP A 270 1.56 -5.43 -21.91
C ASP A 270 2.52 -6.61 -22.14
N PRO A 271 2.31 -7.44 -23.19
CA PRO A 271 3.15 -8.60 -23.47
C PRO A 271 4.60 -8.21 -23.84
N ALA A 272 4.87 -6.92 -24.07
CA ALA A 272 6.19 -6.38 -24.35
C ALA A 272 6.84 -5.66 -23.14
N ALA A 273 6.20 -5.62 -21.97
CA ALA A 273 6.63 -4.85 -20.79
C ALA A 273 8.09 -5.11 -20.35
N PHE A 274 8.63 -6.30 -20.65
CA PHE A 274 9.98 -6.74 -20.24
C PHE A 274 10.93 -7.06 -21.41
N GLN A 275 10.63 -6.57 -22.61
CA GLN A 275 11.45 -6.84 -23.81
C GLN A 275 12.53 -5.77 -24.08
N GLY A 276 12.53 -4.68 -23.31
CA GLY A 276 13.49 -3.59 -23.43
C GLY A 276 14.91 -3.94 -23.00
N GLU A 277 15.90 -3.17 -23.48
CA GLU A 277 17.33 -3.37 -23.17
C GLU A 277 17.67 -3.17 -21.68
N ALA A 278 16.80 -2.50 -20.92
CA ALA A 278 16.95 -2.28 -19.48
C ALA A 278 16.84 -3.58 -18.66
N TYR A 279 16.16 -4.61 -19.19
CA TYR A 279 15.99 -5.90 -18.50
C TYR A 279 17.13 -6.89 -18.77
N VAL A 280 17.98 -6.59 -19.76
CA VAL A 280 19.18 -7.36 -20.17
C VAL A 280 18.87 -8.75 -20.73
N VAL A 281 18.09 -9.57 -20.04
CA VAL A 281 17.76 -10.94 -20.45
C VAL A 281 16.44 -11.38 -19.84
N ASN A 282 15.65 -12.11 -20.63
CA ASN A 282 14.54 -12.92 -20.16
C ASN A 282 15.01 -14.36 -19.99
N SER A 283 14.68 -15.00 -18.88
CA SER A 283 15.35 -16.23 -18.48
C SER A 283 14.40 -17.22 -17.81
N THR A 284 14.58 -18.50 -18.09
CA THR A 284 13.79 -19.59 -17.50
C THR A 284 14.68 -20.72 -17.04
N LEU A 285 14.17 -21.49 -16.08
CA LEU A 285 14.83 -22.70 -15.57
C LEU A 285 13.92 -23.89 -15.82
N THR A 286 14.46 -24.99 -16.34
CA THR A 286 13.68 -26.19 -16.62
C THR A 286 14.35 -27.43 -16.04
N HIS A 287 13.54 -28.36 -15.54
CA HIS A 287 13.98 -29.67 -15.08
C HIS A 287 12.80 -30.64 -15.15
N PRO A 288 13.00 -31.94 -15.48
CA PRO A 288 11.88 -32.87 -15.68
C PRO A 288 10.95 -33.07 -14.47
N ARG A 289 11.43 -32.84 -13.25
CA ARG A 289 10.70 -33.13 -12.00
C ARG A 289 10.69 -32.02 -10.96
N MET A 290 11.50 -30.98 -11.15
CA MET A 290 11.65 -29.93 -10.14
C MET A 290 10.55 -28.89 -10.33
N LYS A 291 9.95 -28.44 -9.23
CA LYS A 291 9.05 -27.30 -9.27
C LYS A 291 9.83 -26.01 -9.56
N THR A 292 9.30 -25.18 -10.45
CA THR A 292 9.87 -23.89 -10.85
C THR A 292 8.84 -22.78 -10.60
N GLU A 293 8.25 -22.81 -9.42
CA GLU A 293 7.21 -21.90 -8.95
C GLU A 293 7.74 -21.13 -7.72
N ILE A 294 7.40 -19.85 -7.61
CA ILE A 294 7.77 -19.03 -6.46
C ILE A 294 7.16 -19.65 -5.19
N GLY A 295 7.98 -19.77 -4.15
CA GLY A 295 7.58 -20.28 -2.84
C GLY A 295 7.45 -21.80 -2.72
N GLN A 296 7.55 -22.55 -3.83
CA GLN A 296 7.58 -24.01 -3.82
C GLN A 296 9.03 -24.50 -3.74
N PRO A 297 9.34 -25.50 -2.90
CA PRO A 297 10.72 -25.98 -2.73
C PRO A 297 11.27 -26.56 -4.04
N ALA A 298 12.38 -26.01 -4.50
CA ALA A 298 13.09 -26.47 -5.69
C ALA A 298 14.03 -27.62 -5.32
N VAL A 299 13.49 -28.84 -5.32
CA VAL A 299 14.21 -30.06 -4.92
C VAL A 299 14.38 -31.01 -6.09
N ILE A 300 15.57 -31.62 -6.20
CA ILE A 300 15.86 -32.75 -7.08
C ILE A 300 16.46 -33.91 -6.27
N GLU A 301 16.35 -35.13 -6.80
CA GLU A 301 16.88 -36.31 -6.12
C GLU A 301 18.38 -36.48 -6.40
N PRO A 302 19.14 -37.14 -5.49
CA PRO A 302 20.51 -37.54 -5.80
C PRO A 302 20.57 -38.34 -7.11
N GLN A 303 21.59 -38.06 -7.93
CA GLN A 303 21.84 -38.62 -9.26
C GLN A 303 20.93 -38.11 -10.39
N ASP A 304 20.08 -37.11 -10.13
CA ASP A 304 19.35 -36.42 -11.19
C ASP A 304 20.28 -35.62 -12.12
N VAL A 305 19.74 -35.30 -13.29
CA VAL A 305 20.35 -34.31 -14.19
C VAL A 305 20.24 -32.93 -13.56
N TYR A 306 21.23 -32.06 -13.81
CA TYR A 306 21.12 -30.68 -13.37
C TYR A 306 20.04 -29.91 -14.18
N PRO A 307 19.39 -28.90 -13.58
CA PRO A 307 18.46 -28.04 -14.30
C PRO A 307 19.13 -27.31 -15.47
N THR A 308 18.36 -27.06 -16.54
CA THR A 308 18.79 -26.28 -17.70
C THR A 308 18.33 -24.84 -17.55
N VAL A 309 19.24 -23.88 -17.69
CA VAL A 309 18.89 -22.47 -17.82
C VAL A 309 18.79 -22.09 -19.30
N SER A 310 17.73 -21.37 -19.67
CA SER A 310 17.52 -20.81 -21.01
C SER A 310 17.48 -19.28 -20.90
N LEU A 311 18.26 -18.60 -21.72
CA LEU A 311 18.41 -17.14 -21.72
C LEU A 311 18.07 -16.57 -23.08
N THR A 312 17.10 -15.66 -23.14
CA THR A 312 16.78 -14.84 -24.32
C THR A 312 17.19 -13.39 -24.04
N PRO A 313 18.38 -12.96 -24.49
CA PRO A 313 18.92 -11.65 -24.15
C PRO A 313 18.19 -10.53 -24.90
N THR A 314 17.95 -9.39 -24.24
CA THR A 314 17.42 -8.18 -24.88
C THR A 314 18.53 -7.26 -25.40
N VAL A 315 19.79 -7.67 -25.22
CA VAL A 315 21.00 -6.91 -25.54
C VAL A 315 22.07 -7.83 -26.13
N ASN A 316 23.08 -7.25 -26.78
CA ASN A 316 24.28 -7.99 -27.16
C ASN A 316 25.29 -8.02 -26.00
N GLY A 317 26.02 -9.12 -25.85
CA GLY A 317 26.99 -9.26 -24.76
C GLY A 317 27.64 -10.63 -24.70
N ASN A 318 28.04 -11.03 -23.49
CA ASN A 318 28.51 -12.38 -23.22
C ASN A 318 27.95 -12.86 -21.88
N VAL A 319 27.74 -14.16 -21.75
CA VAL A 319 27.45 -14.81 -20.47
C VAL A 319 28.57 -15.75 -20.08
N THR A 320 28.88 -15.77 -18.79
CA THR A 320 29.63 -16.83 -18.12
C THR A 320 28.80 -17.31 -16.93
N GLY A 321 28.97 -18.56 -16.52
CA GLY A 321 28.23 -19.10 -15.39
C GLY A 321 28.99 -20.15 -14.60
N ASP A 322 28.59 -20.36 -13.36
CA ASP A 322 29.13 -21.38 -12.47
C ASP A 322 27.99 -22.12 -11.77
N LEU A 323 28.11 -23.44 -11.66
CA LEU A 323 27.30 -24.25 -10.77
C LEU A 323 28.05 -24.36 -9.44
N ILE A 324 27.49 -23.78 -8.39
CA ILE A 324 28.15 -23.67 -7.07
C ILE A 324 27.42 -24.56 -6.08
N TYR A 325 28.15 -25.46 -5.44
CA TYR A 325 27.69 -26.30 -4.34
C TYR A 325 28.03 -25.68 -2.98
N ASN A 326 27.04 -25.64 -2.07
CA ASN A 326 27.13 -25.09 -0.71
C ASN A 326 27.87 -23.75 -0.65
N GLY A 327 27.52 -22.86 -1.59
CA GLY A 327 27.98 -21.46 -1.63
C GLY A 327 29.45 -21.21 -1.98
N SER A 328 30.29 -22.25 -2.09
CA SER A 328 31.75 -22.06 -2.19
C SER A 328 32.44 -22.94 -3.23
N LYS A 329 31.90 -24.11 -3.57
CA LYS A 329 32.57 -25.08 -4.45
C LYS A 329 31.97 -25.07 -5.85
N THR A 330 32.75 -24.63 -6.84
CA THR A 330 32.37 -24.77 -8.25
C THR A 330 32.37 -26.25 -8.67
N VAL A 331 31.26 -26.69 -9.28
CA VAL A 331 31.00 -28.04 -9.76
C VAL A 331 31.17 -28.11 -11.28
N ASP A 332 30.66 -27.09 -11.99
CA ASP A 332 30.78 -26.93 -13.43
C ASP A 332 30.79 -25.45 -13.79
N THR A 333 31.33 -25.11 -14.96
CA THR A 333 31.46 -23.72 -15.44
C THR A 333 30.95 -23.61 -16.86
N TRP A 334 30.01 -22.69 -17.09
CA TRP A 334 29.62 -22.23 -18.41
C TRP A 334 30.67 -21.27 -18.95
N MET A 335 31.46 -21.78 -19.89
CA MET A 335 32.46 -20.99 -20.61
C MET A 335 31.82 -19.80 -21.33
N LYS A 336 32.60 -18.73 -21.46
CA LYS A 336 32.17 -17.47 -22.08
C LYS A 336 31.48 -17.72 -23.42
N THR A 337 30.20 -17.39 -23.48
CA THR A 337 29.33 -17.59 -24.65
C THR A 337 28.78 -16.24 -25.09
N ALA A 338 28.82 -15.97 -26.39
CA ALA A 338 28.28 -14.73 -26.95
C ALA A 338 26.75 -14.69 -26.82
N LEU A 339 26.21 -13.52 -26.51
CA LEU A 339 24.79 -13.24 -26.49
C LEU A 339 24.46 -12.32 -27.65
N THR A 340 23.56 -12.77 -28.53
CA THR A 340 22.95 -11.95 -29.59
C THR A 340 21.52 -11.62 -29.18
N LYS A 341 21.13 -10.35 -29.23
CA LYS A 341 19.78 -9.88 -28.90
C LYS A 341 18.71 -10.72 -29.61
N GLY A 342 17.80 -11.33 -28.84
CA GLY A 342 16.68 -12.14 -29.32
C GLY A 342 17.02 -13.61 -29.63
N GLU A 343 18.30 -14.01 -29.62
CA GLU A 343 18.70 -15.40 -29.85
C GLU A 343 18.89 -16.14 -28.52
N ALA A 344 18.09 -17.17 -28.30
CA ALA A 344 18.15 -17.95 -27.07
C ALA A 344 19.46 -18.75 -26.98
N VAL A 345 20.06 -18.79 -25.79
CA VAL A 345 21.17 -19.67 -25.44
C VAL A 345 20.81 -20.50 -24.22
N GLU A 346 21.29 -21.74 -24.17
CA GLU A 346 20.97 -22.67 -23.08
C GLU A 346 22.22 -23.26 -22.47
N TRP A 347 22.14 -23.57 -21.18
CA TRP A 347 23.18 -24.29 -20.48
C TRP A 347 22.58 -25.29 -19.49
N THR A 348 22.94 -26.55 -19.67
CA THR A 348 22.76 -27.62 -18.69
C THR A 348 24.15 -27.97 -18.15
N PRO A 349 24.40 -27.85 -16.83
CA PRO A 349 25.66 -28.27 -16.26
C PRO A 349 25.98 -29.74 -16.54
N VAL A 350 27.25 -30.04 -16.79
CA VAL A 350 27.69 -31.40 -17.12
C VAL A 350 27.67 -32.30 -15.88
N GLY A 351 27.18 -33.52 -16.05
CA GLY A 351 27.20 -34.55 -15.00
C GLY A 351 25.84 -34.75 -14.33
N LYS A 352 25.87 -35.17 -13.07
CA LYS A 352 24.69 -35.49 -12.25
C LYS A 352 24.85 -34.95 -10.85
N ALA A 353 23.71 -34.70 -10.20
CA ALA A 353 23.59 -34.22 -8.83
C ALA A 353 24.04 -35.28 -7.80
N ASP A 354 25.35 -35.48 -7.65
CA ASP A 354 25.93 -36.57 -6.86
C ASP A 354 26.05 -36.28 -5.36
N ARG A 355 25.86 -35.04 -4.92
CA ARG A 355 25.99 -34.61 -3.51
C ARG A 355 24.73 -33.94 -3.01
N GLN A 356 24.32 -34.27 -1.80
CA GLN A 356 23.22 -33.59 -1.13
C GLN A 356 23.66 -32.19 -0.66
N GLY A 357 22.74 -31.24 -0.72
CA GLY A 357 22.97 -29.85 -0.30
C GLY A 357 22.39 -28.83 -1.28
N SER A 358 22.70 -27.57 -1.04
CA SER A 358 22.19 -26.46 -1.85
C SER A 358 23.11 -26.18 -3.02
N TYR A 359 22.51 -25.91 -4.17
CA TYR A 359 23.19 -25.55 -5.40
C TYR A 359 22.69 -24.20 -5.91
N GLN A 360 23.61 -23.44 -6.52
CA GLN A 360 23.34 -22.16 -7.17
C GLN A 360 23.91 -22.20 -8.59
N LEU A 361 23.09 -21.94 -9.60
CA LEU A 361 23.52 -21.55 -10.93
C LEU A 361 23.73 -20.04 -10.90
N ARG A 362 24.99 -19.58 -10.91
CA ARG A 362 25.34 -18.16 -10.89
C ARG A 362 25.77 -17.72 -12.27
N LEU A 363 25.10 -16.71 -12.82
CA LEU A 363 25.37 -16.17 -14.14
C LEU A 363 25.88 -14.74 -14.03
N LYS A 364 26.87 -14.41 -14.86
CA LYS A 364 27.40 -13.05 -15.04
C LYS A 364 27.25 -12.68 -16.50
N ILE A 365 26.58 -11.56 -16.76
CA ILE A 365 26.32 -11.05 -18.10
C ILE A 365 27.10 -9.75 -18.29
N GLU A 366 27.96 -9.73 -19.30
CA GLU A 366 28.84 -8.61 -19.61
C GLU A 366 28.38 -7.91 -20.89
N GLN A 367 28.19 -6.60 -20.82
CA GLN A 367 27.85 -5.73 -21.95
C GLN A 367 28.99 -4.74 -22.19
N SER A 368 29.21 -4.37 -23.45
CA SER A 368 30.26 -3.41 -23.78
C SER A 368 30.01 -2.05 -23.12
N GLY A 369 30.96 -1.58 -22.30
CA GLY A 369 30.91 -0.26 -21.66
C GLY A 369 29.92 -0.14 -20.49
N LYS A 370 29.40 -1.26 -19.98
CA LYS A 370 28.55 -1.30 -18.77
C LYS A 370 29.13 -2.25 -17.73
N GLU A 371 28.79 -2.01 -16.47
CA GLU A 371 29.10 -2.97 -15.42
C GLU A 371 28.30 -4.27 -15.61
N PRO A 372 28.85 -5.42 -15.21
CA PRO A 372 28.15 -6.69 -15.34
C PRO A 372 26.87 -6.75 -14.52
N VAL A 373 25.85 -7.43 -15.03
CA VAL A 373 24.66 -7.81 -14.26
C VAL A 373 24.70 -9.29 -13.92
N TYR A 374 23.99 -9.67 -12.87
CA TYR A 374 24.03 -11.01 -12.29
C TYR A 374 22.64 -11.63 -12.26
N GLU A 375 22.55 -12.91 -12.60
CA GLU A 375 21.33 -13.70 -12.52
C GLU A 375 21.63 -14.99 -11.75
N SER A 376 20.68 -15.51 -11.00
CA SER A 376 20.88 -16.74 -10.23
C SER A 376 19.64 -17.59 -10.11
N TYR A 377 19.88 -18.91 -10.12
CA TYR A 377 18.88 -19.91 -9.83
C TYR A 377 19.39 -20.87 -8.76
N TYR A 378 18.45 -21.45 -8.02
CA TYR A 378 18.77 -22.28 -6.86
C TYR A 378 18.00 -23.59 -6.95
N PHE A 379 18.59 -24.64 -6.39
CA PHE A 379 17.91 -25.90 -6.13
C PHE A 379 18.61 -26.65 -5.01
N THR A 380 17.93 -27.60 -4.40
CA THR A 380 18.48 -28.44 -3.34
C THR A 380 18.45 -29.89 -3.79
N VAL A 381 19.60 -30.56 -3.69
CA VAL A 381 19.68 -32.01 -3.89
C VAL A 381 19.41 -32.63 -2.53
N LEU A 382 18.26 -33.31 -2.39
CA LEU A 382 17.80 -33.83 -1.11
C LEU A 382 17.12 -35.19 -1.32
N ASP A 383 17.48 -36.17 -0.49
CA ASP A 383 16.65 -37.35 -0.30
C ASP A 383 15.60 -37.00 0.77
N PRO A 384 14.30 -36.94 0.47
CA PRO A 384 13.27 -36.59 1.46
C PRO A 384 13.30 -37.49 2.70
N LYS A 385 13.80 -38.73 2.57
CA LYS A 385 13.95 -39.67 3.72
C LYS A 385 15.07 -39.29 4.68
N SER A 386 15.93 -38.34 4.30
CA SER A 386 17.01 -37.84 5.16
C SER A 386 16.56 -36.77 6.15
N ILE A 387 15.35 -36.22 5.97
CA ILE A 387 14.77 -35.23 6.87
C ILE A 387 14.37 -35.94 8.18
N PRO A 388 14.78 -35.42 9.35
CA PRO A 388 14.39 -36.00 10.64
C PRO A 388 12.88 -36.09 10.81
N ALA A 389 12.40 -37.17 11.43
CA ALA A 389 10.97 -37.36 11.69
C ALA A 389 10.39 -36.22 12.56
N GLY A 390 9.19 -35.75 12.21
CA GLY A 390 8.53 -34.66 12.93
C GLY A 390 9.12 -33.27 12.68
N GLN A 391 9.85 -33.07 11.57
CA GLN A 391 10.36 -31.77 11.15
C GLN A 391 9.77 -31.35 9.79
N SER A 392 9.87 -30.05 9.49
CA SER A 392 9.39 -29.48 8.24
C SER A 392 10.24 -29.92 7.05
N GLN A 393 9.61 -30.02 5.87
CA GLN A 393 10.27 -30.31 4.60
C GLN A 393 11.12 -29.16 4.06
N ILE A 394 10.90 -27.94 4.55
CA ILE A 394 11.56 -26.72 4.06
C ILE A 394 12.46 -26.04 5.09
N ALA A 395 12.37 -26.44 6.36
CA ALA A 395 13.20 -25.96 7.45
C ALA A 395 13.39 -27.06 8.51
N PHE A 396 14.57 -27.68 8.53
CA PHE A 396 14.86 -28.82 9.42
C PHE A 396 16.32 -28.80 9.89
N SER A 397 16.61 -29.46 11.00
CA SER A 397 17.95 -29.63 11.54
C SER A 397 18.79 -30.55 10.63
N GLY A 398 19.93 -30.04 10.21
CA GLY A 398 20.98 -30.78 9.52
C GLY A 398 21.71 -31.75 10.46
N LYS A 399 22.64 -32.52 9.88
CA LYS A 399 23.45 -33.51 10.64
C LYS A 399 24.44 -32.86 11.62
N ASP A 400 24.78 -31.61 11.38
CA ASP A 400 25.61 -30.74 12.22
C ASP A 400 24.82 -30.03 13.32
N GLY A 401 23.48 -30.11 13.28
CA GLY A 401 22.59 -29.44 14.21
C GLY A 401 22.19 -28.02 13.80
N GLU A 402 22.67 -27.52 12.66
CA GLU A 402 22.24 -26.23 12.09
C GLU A 402 21.00 -26.40 11.20
N MET A 403 20.18 -25.37 11.09
CA MET A 403 18.99 -25.38 10.26
C MET A 403 19.34 -25.36 8.77
N VAL A 404 18.77 -26.32 8.03
CA VAL A 404 18.76 -26.38 6.57
C VAL A 404 17.47 -25.73 6.08
N TYR A 405 17.60 -24.75 5.18
CA TYR A 405 16.49 -24.04 4.56
C TYR A 405 16.40 -24.37 3.07
N VAL A 406 15.32 -25.03 2.67
CA VAL A 406 15.07 -25.37 1.26
C VAL A 406 14.32 -24.21 0.61
N GLY A 407 14.97 -23.54 -0.34
CA GLY A 407 14.38 -22.44 -1.08
C GLY A 407 13.65 -22.87 -2.36
N ASP A 408 12.96 -21.91 -2.97
CA ASP A 408 12.45 -22.05 -4.33
C ASP A 408 13.54 -21.88 -5.40
N TYR A 409 13.15 -21.98 -6.67
CA TYR A 409 14.10 -21.94 -7.79
C TYR A 409 14.77 -20.58 -8.00
N ARG A 410 14.22 -19.51 -7.41
CA ARG A 410 14.79 -18.16 -7.40
C ARG A 410 15.55 -17.86 -6.11
N GLY A 411 15.59 -18.81 -5.17
CA GLY A 411 16.34 -18.74 -3.92
C GLY A 411 15.58 -18.11 -2.76
N ASN A 412 14.27 -17.83 -2.92
CA ASN A 412 13.45 -17.37 -1.80
C ASN A 412 13.30 -18.51 -0.80
N LYS A 413 13.42 -18.18 0.49
CA LYS A 413 13.34 -19.15 1.57
C LYS A 413 12.82 -18.50 2.84
N ILE A 414 12.47 -19.33 3.82
CA ILE A 414 12.20 -18.87 5.19
C ILE A 414 13.36 -17.97 5.65
N LEU A 415 13.02 -16.77 6.13
CA LEU A 415 13.99 -15.76 6.51
C LEU A 415 14.71 -16.16 7.79
N ASP A 416 15.92 -15.64 7.98
CA ASP A 416 16.57 -15.60 9.28
C ASP A 416 16.03 -14.41 10.09
N PHE A 417 15.26 -14.69 11.12
CA PHE A 417 14.63 -13.70 11.98
C PHE A 417 15.49 -13.32 13.19
N SER A 418 16.67 -13.91 13.38
CA SER A 418 17.44 -13.76 14.61
C SER A 418 17.99 -12.35 14.88
N ASN A 419 17.96 -11.44 13.89
CA ASN A 419 18.48 -10.06 13.98
C ASN A 419 17.50 -9.03 14.56
N VAL A 420 16.37 -9.45 15.10
CA VAL A 420 15.36 -8.53 15.66
C VAL A 420 15.55 -8.25 17.15
N GLY A 421 15.02 -7.12 17.62
CA GLY A 421 15.01 -6.76 19.03
C GLY A 421 16.24 -5.97 19.47
N TYR A 422 16.28 -5.64 20.76
CA TYR A 422 17.30 -4.81 21.40
C TYR A 422 18.72 -5.18 20.95
N MET A 423 19.43 -4.19 20.39
CA MET A 423 20.81 -4.33 19.89
C MET A 423 20.99 -5.42 18.81
N GLY A 424 19.93 -5.74 18.07
CA GLY A 424 19.94 -6.77 17.02
C GLY A 424 19.71 -8.18 17.53
N GLY A 425 19.10 -8.35 18.70
CA GLY A 425 18.67 -9.64 19.26
C GLY A 425 19.74 -10.36 20.07
N GLY A 426 19.32 -11.17 21.05
CA GLY A 426 20.21 -11.98 21.89
C GLY A 426 21.00 -11.22 22.95
N VAL A 427 20.79 -9.92 23.10
CA VAL A 427 21.43 -9.08 24.12
C VAL A 427 20.49 -8.91 25.31
N LYS A 428 21.01 -9.15 26.51
CA LYS A 428 20.25 -8.96 27.75
C LYS A 428 19.91 -7.48 27.93
N ILE A 429 18.64 -7.18 28.19
CA ILE A 429 18.20 -5.82 28.53
C ILE A 429 18.87 -5.39 29.85
N PRO A 430 19.58 -4.25 29.88
CA PRO A 430 20.41 -3.88 31.03
C PRO A 430 19.59 -3.33 32.20
N ASN A 431 20.09 -3.56 33.42
CA ASN A 431 19.60 -2.88 34.61
C ASN A 431 20.38 -1.58 34.82
N VAL A 432 19.85 -0.49 34.26
CA VAL A 432 20.49 0.83 34.31
C VAL A 432 20.42 1.43 35.74
N PRO A 433 21.50 2.08 36.24
CA PRO A 433 21.50 2.72 37.57
C PRO A 433 20.51 3.88 37.70
N VAL A 434 19.91 4.02 38.88
CA VAL A 434 18.98 5.11 39.21
C VAL A 434 19.75 6.41 39.43
N GLN A 435 19.30 7.48 38.76
CA GLN A 435 19.86 8.83 38.88
C GLN A 435 18.83 9.83 39.44
N ALA A 436 17.54 9.60 39.20
CA ALA A 436 16.46 10.39 39.77
C ALA A 436 15.42 9.47 40.38
N THR A 437 14.79 9.89 41.48
CA THR A 437 13.71 9.15 42.14
C THR A 437 12.53 10.09 42.32
N VAL A 438 11.36 9.66 41.89
CA VAL A 438 10.09 10.38 42.04
C VAL A 438 9.18 9.57 42.94
N SER A 439 8.53 10.24 43.89
CA SER A 439 7.42 9.68 44.67
C SER A 439 6.11 10.28 44.13
N PRO A 440 4.99 9.56 44.20
CA PRO A 440 3.70 10.15 43.84
C PRO A 440 3.40 11.30 44.80
N GLY A 441 2.69 12.33 44.32
CA GLY A 441 2.24 13.41 45.18
C GLY A 441 0.77 13.75 44.93
N ASP A 442 0.29 14.80 45.59
CA ASP A 442 -1.08 15.26 45.40
C ASP A 442 -1.24 15.89 44.01
N GLY A 443 -2.34 15.55 43.32
CA GLY A 443 -2.71 16.10 42.02
C GLY A 443 -1.94 15.50 40.83
N ASP A 444 -1.93 16.23 39.71
CA ASP A 444 -1.28 15.80 38.47
C ASP A 444 0.25 15.76 38.60
N ASP A 445 0.82 14.58 38.41
CA ASP A 445 2.24 14.26 38.47
C ASP A 445 2.98 14.46 37.14
N THR A 446 2.29 14.82 36.04
CA THR A 446 2.90 14.97 34.71
C THR A 446 4.14 15.85 34.74
N ALA A 447 4.03 17.07 35.30
CA ALA A 447 5.16 18.00 35.37
C ALA A 447 6.27 17.51 36.30
N ARG A 448 5.92 16.78 37.37
CA ARG A 448 6.87 16.25 38.35
C ARG A 448 7.73 15.14 37.74
N ILE A 449 7.10 14.21 37.01
CA ILE A 449 7.80 13.13 36.32
C ILE A 449 8.62 13.69 35.15
N GLN A 450 8.05 14.61 34.36
CA GLN A 450 8.78 15.24 33.26
C GLN A 450 10.03 15.99 33.74
N ALA A 451 9.95 16.71 34.87
CA ALA A 451 11.11 17.39 35.44
C ALA A 451 12.27 16.41 35.78
N ALA A 452 11.95 15.21 36.28
CA ALA A 452 12.95 14.18 36.56
C ALA A 452 13.55 13.57 35.27
N ILE A 453 12.74 13.39 34.23
CA ILE A 453 13.23 13.00 32.90
C ILE A 453 14.19 14.07 32.36
N ASP A 454 13.82 15.36 32.45
CA ASP A 454 14.63 16.49 32.00
C ASP A 454 15.92 16.68 32.82
N GLU A 455 15.90 16.32 34.11
CA GLU A 455 17.09 16.24 34.95
C GLU A 455 18.06 15.17 34.45
N VAL A 456 17.59 13.93 34.26
CA VAL A 456 18.43 12.84 33.75
C VAL A 456 18.91 13.13 32.33
N ALA A 457 18.10 13.78 31.49
CA ALA A 457 18.48 14.18 30.14
C ALA A 457 19.69 15.15 30.10
N ARG A 458 19.93 15.91 31.16
CA ARG A 458 21.07 16.84 31.29
C ARG A 458 22.35 16.18 31.77
N LEU A 459 22.29 14.98 32.33
CA LEU A 459 23.49 14.23 32.75
C LEU A 459 24.31 13.81 31.53
N PRO A 460 25.65 13.75 31.60
CA PRO A 460 26.47 13.30 30.48
C PRO A 460 26.10 11.87 30.06
N LEU A 461 26.15 11.60 28.75
CA LEU A 461 25.96 10.24 28.24
C LEU A 461 27.14 9.35 28.65
N GLY A 462 26.84 8.25 29.33
CA GLY A 462 27.82 7.23 29.71
C GLY A 462 28.41 6.50 28.50
N LYS A 463 29.54 5.81 28.73
CA LYS A 463 30.21 5.01 27.69
C LYS A 463 29.37 3.81 27.21
N ASP A 464 28.48 3.35 28.06
CA ASP A 464 27.47 2.32 27.81
C ASP A 464 26.25 2.87 27.05
N GLY A 465 26.20 4.18 26.78
CA GLY A 465 25.10 4.84 26.10
C GLY A 465 23.94 5.24 27.02
N PHE A 466 24.12 5.18 28.35
CA PHE A 466 23.09 5.55 29.33
C PHE A 466 23.42 6.83 30.09
N ARG A 467 22.39 7.64 30.35
CA ARG A 467 22.40 8.75 31.31
C ARG A 467 21.94 8.27 32.67
N GLY A 468 20.91 7.42 32.70
CA GLY A 468 20.41 6.81 33.93
C GLY A 468 18.94 6.49 33.91
N THR A 469 18.47 5.98 35.06
CA THR A 469 17.07 5.65 35.29
C THR A 469 16.38 6.73 36.13
N VAL A 470 15.18 7.13 35.71
CA VAL A 470 14.18 7.79 36.54
C VAL A 470 13.35 6.69 37.20
N LEU A 471 13.51 6.52 38.51
CA LEU A 471 12.76 5.55 39.31
C LEU A 471 11.49 6.19 39.87
N LEU A 472 10.34 5.69 39.47
CA LEU A 472 9.06 5.97 40.09
C LEU A 472 8.85 5.00 41.25
N LYS A 473 8.74 5.51 42.48
CA LYS A 473 8.38 4.70 43.65
C LYS A 473 6.99 4.09 43.49
N LYS A 474 6.70 3.08 44.33
CA LYS A 474 5.37 2.47 44.43
C LYS A 474 4.30 3.52 44.73
N GLY A 475 3.12 3.33 44.16
CA GLY A 475 1.97 4.21 44.30
C GLY A 475 1.39 4.67 42.96
N ARG A 476 0.30 5.44 43.05
CA ARG A 476 -0.45 5.96 41.91
C ARG A 476 0.06 7.34 41.54
N TYR A 477 0.38 7.53 40.26
CA TYR A 477 0.74 8.81 39.66
C TYR A 477 -0.38 9.22 38.71
N ASP A 478 -1.08 10.30 39.03
CA ASP A 478 -2.10 10.86 38.13
C ASP A 478 -1.38 11.63 37.03
N VAL A 479 -1.58 11.25 35.76
CA VAL A 479 -0.90 11.87 34.62
C VAL A 479 -1.97 12.45 33.69
N GLY A 480 -2.22 13.75 33.77
CA GLY A 480 -3.18 14.46 32.93
C GLY A 480 -2.66 14.85 31.54
N GLY A 481 -1.33 14.86 31.36
CA GLY A 481 -0.67 15.19 30.09
C GLY A 481 0.06 13.99 29.45
N THR A 482 1.14 14.28 28.74
CA THR A 482 2.00 13.31 28.05
C THR A 482 3.44 13.48 28.55
N LEU A 483 4.07 12.38 28.94
CA LEU A 483 5.49 12.33 29.28
C LEU A 483 6.31 12.13 28.02
N THR A 484 7.40 12.88 27.88
CA THR A 484 8.26 12.84 26.68
C THR A 484 9.69 12.51 27.02
N VAL A 485 10.27 11.57 26.27
CA VAL A 485 11.70 11.21 26.35
C VAL A 485 12.36 11.57 25.02
N LYS A 486 13.13 12.67 25.02
CA LYS A 486 13.75 13.23 23.79
C LYS A 486 15.28 13.04 23.72
N ALA A 487 15.89 12.44 24.73
CA ALA A 487 17.33 12.21 24.78
C ALA A 487 17.64 10.72 24.92
N SER A 488 18.73 10.29 24.29
CA SER A 488 19.25 8.93 24.42
C SER A 488 19.67 8.61 25.85
N GLY A 489 19.60 7.33 26.21
CA GLY A 489 20.16 6.79 27.46
C GLY A 489 19.27 6.91 28.69
N ILE A 490 17.95 7.12 28.53
CA ILE A 490 17.03 7.34 29.64
C ILE A 490 16.08 6.16 29.79
N VAL A 491 15.97 5.64 31.01
CA VAL A 491 15.01 4.59 31.38
C VAL A 491 14.00 5.15 32.37
N LEU A 492 12.71 4.96 32.11
CA LEU A 492 11.64 5.21 33.08
C LEU A 492 11.24 3.87 33.72
N ARG A 493 11.49 3.72 35.02
CA ARG A 493 11.30 2.46 35.76
C ARG A 493 10.34 2.63 36.93
N GLY A 494 9.37 1.72 37.06
CA GLY A 494 8.54 1.59 38.25
C GLY A 494 9.06 0.56 39.25
N MET A 495 8.26 0.27 40.28
CA MET A 495 8.56 -0.70 41.34
C MET A 495 7.51 -1.84 41.41
N GLY A 496 7.09 -2.36 40.26
CA GLY A 496 6.20 -3.51 40.13
C GLY A 496 5.05 -3.21 39.18
N GLN A 497 4.64 -4.23 38.41
CA GLN A 497 3.46 -4.18 37.54
C GLN A 497 2.18 -4.72 38.18
N ASP A 498 2.24 -5.15 39.44
CA ASP A 498 1.07 -5.56 40.22
C ASP A 498 0.32 -4.37 40.86
N GLU A 499 -0.83 -4.63 41.50
CA GLU A 499 -1.66 -3.63 42.16
C GLU A 499 -0.95 -2.84 43.28
N LYS A 500 0.13 -3.39 43.86
CA LYS A 500 0.94 -2.76 44.92
C LYS A 500 2.19 -2.08 44.36
N GLY A 501 2.36 -2.10 43.04
CA GLY A 501 3.49 -1.56 42.31
C GLY A 501 3.38 -0.08 42.03
N THR A 502 3.93 0.33 40.89
CA THR A 502 3.83 1.69 40.36
C THR A 502 2.70 1.75 39.34
N LEU A 503 1.75 2.66 39.52
CA LEU A 503 0.64 2.88 38.60
C LEU A 503 0.79 4.25 37.92
N ILE A 504 0.90 4.27 36.59
CA ILE A 504 0.64 5.46 35.78
C ILE A 504 -0.85 5.49 35.47
N TYR A 505 -1.56 6.48 36.00
CA TYR A 505 -3.00 6.61 35.82
C TYR A 505 -3.32 7.81 34.91
N GLY A 506 -3.73 7.55 33.67
CA GLY A 506 -4.09 8.58 32.71
C GLY A 506 -5.40 9.27 33.08
N THR A 507 -5.35 10.51 33.56
CA THR A 507 -6.55 11.24 34.02
C THR A 507 -7.21 12.06 32.91
N GLY A 508 -8.50 12.34 33.08
CA GLY A 508 -9.26 13.29 32.28
C GLY A 508 -9.70 12.80 30.90
N ALA A 509 -10.59 13.58 30.29
CA ALA A 509 -11.38 13.15 29.12
C ALA A 509 -10.67 13.34 27.75
N ASN A 510 -9.37 13.63 27.73
CA ASN A 510 -8.64 13.98 26.51
C ASN A 510 -7.93 12.75 25.91
N PRO A 511 -8.26 12.36 24.67
CA PRO A 511 -7.51 11.33 23.95
C PRO A 511 -6.05 11.76 23.72
N ARG A 512 -5.11 10.93 24.17
CA ARG A 512 -3.66 11.18 24.06
C ARG A 512 -2.83 9.92 24.32
N ASN A 513 -1.54 10.01 23.98
CA ASN A 513 -0.54 9.04 24.40
C ASN A 513 0.02 9.44 25.78
N LEU A 514 0.28 8.47 26.66
CA LEU A 514 0.82 8.76 28.01
C LEU A 514 2.34 8.94 27.99
N ILE A 515 3.06 8.16 27.20
CA ILE A 515 4.52 8.25 27.04
C ILE A 515 4.89 8.26 25.56
N GLU A 516 5.58 9.32 25.13
CA GLU A 516 6.15 9.45 23.79
C GLU A 516 7.68 9.49 23.85
N ILE A 517 8.32 8.64 23.05
CA ILE A 517 9.77 8.45 23.05
C ILE A 517 10.30 8.77 21.65
N GLY A 518 11.23 9.72 21.59
CA GLY A 518 11.80 10.24 20.36
C GLY A 518 10.85 11.15 19.58
N GLU A 519 11.43 11.92 18.66
CA GLU A 519 10.68 12.75 17.73
C GLU A 519 10.17 11.92 16.54
N ASN A 520 9.18 12.42 15.81
CA ASN A 520 8.66 11.74 14.62
C ASN A 520 9.33 12.28 13.33
N VAL A 521 10.63 11.97 13.15
CA VAL A 521 11.47 12.49 12.07
C VAL A 521 12.13 11.33 11.32
N GLY A 522 11.95 11.28 10.00
CA GLY A 522 12.52 10.24 9.15
C GLY A 522 14.04 10.33 8.97
N LEU A 523 14.60 9.28 8.37
CA LEU A 523 16.00 9.27 7.92
C LEU A 523 16.24 10.32 6.84
N THR A 524 17.43 10.91 6.79
CA THR A 524 17.87 11.77 5.69
C THR A 524 18.80 10.97 4.77
N LEU A 525 18.34 10.66 3.55
CA LEU A 525 19.13 9.92 2.57
C LEU A 525 20.19 10.81 1.92
N ASP A 526 21.42 10.30 1.79
CA ASP A 526 22.45 10.91 0.97
C ASP A 526 22.27 10.48 -0.49
N SER A 527 21.60 11.29 -1.29
CA SER A 527 21.39 11.02 -2.72
C SER A 527 22.69 10.95 -3.53
N GLY A 528 23.78 11.56 -3.06
CA GLY A 528 25.09 11.51 -3.71
C GLY A 528 25.79 10.16 -3.54
N SER A 529 25.40 9.38 -2.53
CA SER A 529 25.92 8.03 -2.30
C SER A 529 25.27 6.96 -3.18
N LYS A 530 24.15 7.28 -3.86
CA LYS A 530 23.29 6.30 -4.53
C LYS A 530 24.07 5.32 -5.40
N GLN A 531 23.78 4.03 -5.26
CA GLN A 531 24.20 2.98 -6.19
C GLN A 531 23.03 2.09 -6.57
N THR A 532 23.01 1.65 -7.83
CA THR A 532 22.02 0.70 -8.34
C THR A 532 22.48 -0.72 -8.08
N ILE A 533 21.55 -1.58 -7.64
CA ILE A 533 21.79 -3.02 -7.51
C ILE A 533 21.88 -3.61 -8.92
N SER A 534 22.93 -4.38 -9.19
CA SER A 534 23.23 -4.96 -10.51
C SER A 534 22.63 -6.37 -10.69
N ASP A 535 22.18 -7.04 -9.63
CA ASP A 535 21.45 -8.29 -9.74
C ASP A 535 20.10 -8.08 -10.46
N LEU A 536 19.74 -9.03 -11.32
CA LEU A 536 18.41 -9.09 -11.94
C LEU A 536 17.35 -9.58 -10.93
N TYR A 537 17.79 -10.36 -9.94
CA TYR A 537 16.98 -10.86 -8.85
C TYR A 537 17.81 -11.06 -7.59
N VAL A 538 17.40 -10.40 -6.51
CA VAL A 538 17.90 -10.64 -5.15
C VAL A 538 16.78 -11.39 -4.39
N PRO A 539 16.97 -12.65 -3.99
CA PRO A 539 15.93 -13.42 -3.32
C PRO A 539 15.51 -12.85 -1.97
N SER A 540 14.25 -13.04 -1.57
CA SER A 540 13.82 -12.80 -0.19
C SER A 540 14.60 -13.71 0.76
N GLY A 541 15.05 -13.14 1.88
CA GLY A 541 15.98 -13.80 2.80
C GLY A 541 17.47 -13.58 2.47
N SER A 542 17.81 -12.94 1.35
CA SER A 542 19.20 -12.64 1.00
C SER A 542 19.82 -11.56 1.88
N ARG A 543 21.11 -11.71 2.14
CA ARG A 543 21.95 -10.71 2.83
C ARG A 543 23.00 -10.10 1.91
N THR A 544 23.18 -10.65 0.73
CA THR A 544 24.24 -10.26 -0.20
C THR A 544 23.64 -9.92 -1.55
N PHE A 545 24.13 -8.83 -2.15
CA PHE A 545 23.78 -8.37 -3.49
C PHE A 545 24.97 -7.63 -4.08
N HIS A 546 24.93 -7.40 -5.39
CA HIS A 546 25.91 -6.68 -6.17
C HIS A 546 25.40 -5.28 -6.49
N VAL A 547 26.29 -4.30 -6.50
CA VAL A 547 26.02 -2.94 -6.95
C VAL A 547 26.93 -2.55 -8.11
N GLU A 548 26.59 -1.50 -8.85
CA GLU A 548 27.42 -1.00 -9.95
C GLU A 548 28.80 -0.54 -9.47
N ASP A 549 28.89 0.19 -8.35
CA ASP A 549 30.17 0.64 -7.78
C ASP A 549 30.13 0.71 -6.24
N ALA A 550 30.80 -0.23 -5.56
CA ALA A 550 30.85 -0.26 -4.10
C ALA A 550 32.01 0.57 -3.49
N ARG A 551 32.86 1.25 -4.29
CA ARG A 551 34.11 1.87 -3.79
C ARG A 551 33.90 2.91 -2.69
N ALA A 552 32.74 3.56 -2.66
CA ALA A 552 32.41 4.56 -1.65
C ALA A 552 31.84 3.94 -0.35
N TYR A 553 31.54 2.65 -0.34
CA TYR A 553 30.91 1.93 0.78
C TYR A 553 31.93 1.12 1.56
N HIS A 554 31.74 1.09 2.88
CA HIS A 554 32.63 0.41 3.81
C HIS A 554 31.84 -0.40 4.83
N VAL A 555 32.47 -1.41 5.41
CA VAL A 555 31.92 -2.15 6.55
C VAL A 555 31.62 -1.18 7.69
N GLY A 556 30.42 -1.30 8.27
CA GLY A 556 29.89 -0.41 9.31
C GLY A 556 29.05 0.75 8.80
N ASP A 557 29.04 1.03 7.49
CA ASP A 557 28.14 2.04 6.91
C ASP A 557 26.68 1.64 7.15
N GLN A 558 25.87 2.62 7.55
CA GLN A 558 24.42 2.50 7.61
C GLN A 558 23.82 2.86 6.26
N ILE A 559 22.99 1.95 5.74
CA ILE A 559 22.39 2.11 4.42
C ILE A 559 20.90 1.81 4.45
N VAL A 560 20.17 2.47 3.56
CA VAL A 560 18.87 2.00 3.09
C VAL A 560 19.12 1.13 1.86
N VAL A 561 18.61 -0.10 1.88
CA VAL A 561 18.44 -0.93 0.68
C VAL A 561 17.00 -0.76 0.23
N ARG A 562 16.79 -0.09 -0.90
CA ARG A 562 15.49 0.21 -1.47
C ARG A 562 15.11 -0.84 -2.50
N ARG A 563 13.96 -1.48 -2.29
CA ARG A 563 13.22 -2.20 -3.33
C ARG A 563 12.28 -1.22 -4.03
N ILE A 564 12.40 -1.10 -5.35
CA ILE A 564 11.46 -0.33 -6.16
C ILE A 564 10.22 -1.19 -6.44
N GLY A 565 9.03 -0.60 -6.30
CA GLY A 565 7.76 -1.23 -6.68
C GLY A 565 7.03 -0.33 -7.67
N ASP A 566 7.17 -0.65 -8.95
CA ASP A 566 6.58 0.10 -10.06
C ASP A 566 5.11 -0.26 -10.32
N LYS A 567 4.54 0.35 -11.38
CA LYS A 567 3.16 0.10 -11.78
C LYS A 567 2.93 -1.35 -12.24
N ASN A 568 3.88 -1.92 -12.97
CA ASN A 568 3.78 -3.29 -13.46
C ASN A 568 3.71 -4.27 -12.28
N TRP A 569 4.46 -4.03 -11.21
CA TRP A 569 4.38 -4.84 -10.01
C TRP A 569 3.02 -4.74 -9.31
N ILE A 570 2.49 -3.52 -9.13
CA ILE A 570 1.16 -3.32 -8.52
C ILE A 570 0.08 -4.06 -9.33
N HIS A 571 0.19 -4.01 -10.65
CA HIS A 571 -0.69 -4.73 -11.57
C HIS A 571 -0.54 -6.26 -11.44
N ALA A 572 0.71 -6.75 -11.40
CA ALA A 572 1.01 -8.18 -11.26
C ALA A 572 0.49 -8.78 -9.94
N ILE A 573 0.36 -7.98 -8.88
CA ILE A 573 -0.27 -8.41 -7.62
C ILE A 573 -1.78 -8.10 -7.53
N GLY A 574 -2.36 -7.50 -8.58
CA GLY A 574 -3.80 -7.21 -8.71
C GLY A 574 -4.30 -6.05 -7.83
N MET A 575 -3.41 -5.20 -7.32
CA MET A 575 -3.76 -4.19 -6.31
C MET A 575 -4.11 -2.81 -6.89
N ASP A 576 -4.00 -2.65 -8.21
CA ASP A 576 -4.69 -1.62 -8.97
C ASP A 576 -6.10 -2.06 -9.43
N TYR A 577 -6.47 -3.30 -9.11
CA TYR A 577 -7.70 -3.96 -9.55
C TYR A 577 -8.49 -4.59 -8.38
N ILE A 578 -8.68 -3.84 -7.30
CA ILE A 578 -9.53 -4.25 -6.16
C ILE A 578 -10.98 -3.89 -6.47
N TYR A 579 -11.91 -4.85 -6.38
CA TYR A 579 -13.34 -4.56 -6.55
C TYR A 579 -13.81 -3.54 -5.51
N ASN A 580 -14.74 -2.68 -5.90
CA ASN A 580 -15.37 -1.76 -4.96
C ASN A 580 -16.04 -2.55 -3.83
N ARG A 581 -16.12 -1.93 -2.64
CA ARG A 581 -16.91 -2.49 -1.55
C ARG A 581 -18.39 -2.55 -1.98
N PRO A 582 -19.16 -3.59 -1.61
CA PRO A 582 -20.61 -3.54 -1.76
C PRO A 582 -21.19 -2.26 -1.13
N GLY A 583 -21.78 -1.38 -1.95
CA GLY A 583 -22.32 -0.09 -1.51
C GLY A 583 -21.28 0.98 -1.13
N GLY A 584 -20.01 0.81 -1.48
CA GLY A 584 -18.95 1.76 -1.19
C GLY A 584 -17.86 1.79 -2.27
N THR A 585 -16.75 2.47 -1.99
CA THR A 585 -15.62 2.60 -2.91
C THR A 585 -14.32 2.12 -2.26
N VAL A 586 -13.31 1.88 -3.07
CA VAL A 586 -11.95 1.57 -2.63
C VAL A 586 -10.94 2.54 -3.23
N THR A 587 -9.78 2.67 -2.61
CA THR A 587 -8.61 3.36 -3.15
C THR A 587 -7.64 2.30 -3.68
N GLN A 588 -7.50 2.25 -5.01
CA GLN A 588 -6.51 1.40 -5.67
C GLN A 588 -5.09 1.77 -5.25
N TRP A 589 -4.18 0.80 -5.26
CA TRP A 589 -2.80 1.06 -4.87
C TRP A 589 -2.07 1.83 -5.97
N SER A 590 -1.29 2.83 -5.56
CA SER A 590 -0.27 3.44 -6.40
C SER A 590 1.09 2.78 -6.16
N PRO A 591 2.04 2.88 -7.11
CA PRO A 591 3.42 2.43 -6.92
C PRO A 591 4.06 2.92 -5.62
N PHE A 592 4.87 2.08 -4.97
CA PHE A 592 5.61 2.43 -3.76
C PHE A 592 6.86 1.57 -3.57
N ASN A 593 7.80 2.10 -2.78
CA ASN A 593 9.06 1.42 -2.45
C ASN A 593 9.01 0.80 -1.05
N LEU A 594 9.90 -0.18 -0.82
CA LEU A 594 10.23 -0.67 0.52
C LEU A 594 11.69 -0.34 0.83
N ASP A 595 11.92 0.34 1.96
CA ASP A 595 13.23 0.82 2.38
C ASP A 595 13.74 0.03 3.61
N PHE A 596 14.67 -0.89 3.38
CA PHE A 596 15.27 -1.72 4.41
C PHE A 596 16.48 -1.01 5.06
N ASP A 597 16.39 -0.71 6.34
CA ASP A 597 17.48 -0.11 7.13
C ASP A 597 18.48 -1.19 7.56
N ARG A 598 19.70 -1.14 7.00
CA ARG A 598 20.73 -2.17 7.13
C ARG A 598 22.10 -1.59 7.46
N VAL A 599 22.98 -2.44 7.97
CA VAL A 599 24.40 -2.14 8.22
C VAL A 599 25.25 -3.05 7.35
N ILE A 600 26.24 -2.48 6.65
CA ILE A 600 27.17 -3.27 5.84
C ILE A 600 28.11 -4.08 6.75
N THR A 601 28.18 -5.38 6.53
CA THR A 601 29.04 -6.32 7.28
C THR A 601 30.21 -6.85 6.46
N ALA A 602 30.13 -6.83 5.12
CA ALA A 602 31.26 -7.14 4.23
C ALA A 602 31.15 -6.39 2.89
N VAL A 603 32.30 -6.08 2.30
CA VAL A 603 32.43 -5.53 0.94
C VAL A 603 33.51 -6.33 0.22
N ASN A 604 33.14 -7.01 -0.87
CA ASN A 604 34.02 -7.85 -1.68
C ASN A 604 33.90 -7.45 -3.15
N GLY A 605 34.78 -6.54 -3.61
CA GLY A 605 34.59 -5.87 -4.89
C GLY A 605 33.27 -5.09 -4.87
N ASN A 606 32.39 -5.39 -5.82
CA ASN A 606 31.05 -4.80 -5.93
C ASN A 606 29.95 -5.57 -5.19
N SER A 607 30.31 -6.64 -4.47
CA SER A 607 29.38 -7.39 -3.63
C SER A 607 29.32 -6.79 -2.22
N ILE A 608 28.11 -6.49 -1.74
CA ILE A 608 27.83 -5.95 -0.41
C ILE A 608 27.04 -6.99 0.38
N THR A 609 27.45 -7.24 1.63
CA THR A 609 26.70 -8.06 2.59
C THR A 609 26.16 -7.18 3.73
N VAL A 610 24.92 -7.43 4.15
CA VAL A 610 24.24 -6.70 5.22
C VAL A 610 23.94 -7.54 6.47
N ASP A 611 23.72 -6.84 7.58
CA ASP A 611 23.52 -7.37 8.94
C ASP A 611 22.24 -8.17 9.16
N ALA A 612 21.18 -7.93 8.39
CA ALA A 612 19.88 -8.63 8.46
C ALA A 612 19.34 -8.92 7.05
N PRO A 613 18.57 -10.01 6.84
CA PRO A 613 18.09 -10.36 5.50
C PRO A 613 17.08 -9.34 4.96
N LEU A 614 17.00 -9.25 3.64
CA LEU A 614 15.98 -8.47 2.94
C LEU A 614 14.68 -9.29 2.89
N ALA A 615 13.61 -8.75 3.46
CA ALA A 615 12.36 -9.50 3.63
C ALA A 615 11.48 -9.55 2.37
N SER A 616 11.95 -9.01 1.25
CA SER A 616 11.28 -9.04 -0.04
C SER A 616 12.31 -9.19 -1.14
N ALA A 617 11.93 -9.87 -2.22
CA ALA A 617 12.78 -9.97 -3.38
C ALA A 617 12.93 -8.59 -4.04
N ILE A 618 14.12 -8.32 -4.57
CA ILE A 618 14.39 -7.16 -5.43
C ILE A 618 14.53 -7.68 -6.85
N GLU A 619 13.70 -7.18 -7.74
CA GLU A 619 13.56 -7.73 -9.09
C GLU A 619 13.70 -6.61 -10.11
N ARG A 620 14.61 -6.75 -11.07
CA ARG A 620 14.83 -5.73 -12.11
C ARG A 620 13.55 -5.41 -12.88
N GLN A 621 12.72 -6.42 -13.14
CA GLN A 621 11.45 -6.27 -13.85
C GLN A 621 10.47 -5.30 -13.17
N TRP A 622 10.57 -5.11 -11.84
CA TRP A 622 9.71 -4.21 -11.05
C TRP A 622 10.36 -2.86 -10.74
N GLY A 623 11.47 -2.54 -11.43
CA GLY A 623 12.27 -1.34 -11.22
C GLY A 623 13.62 -1.61 -10.53
N GLY A 624 13.87 -2.82 -10.04
CA GLY A 624 15.13 -3.20 -9.39
C GLY A 624 15.28 -2.59 -8.00
N GLY A 625 16.53 -2.33 -7.61
CA GLY A 625 16.82 -1.77 -6.29
C GLY A 625 18.03 -0.85 -6.29
N GLU A 626 18.12 -0.11 -5.20
CA GLU A 626 19.12 0.93 -5.00
C GLU A 626 19.60 0.90 -3.54
N ILE A 627 20.83 1.38 -3.30
CA ILE A 627 21.32 1.62 -1.95
C ILE A 627 21.70 3.08 -1.75
N TYR A 628 21.52 3.55 -0.51
CA TYR A 628 21.82 4.92 -0.08
C TYR A 628 22.45 4.87 1.30
N LYS A 629 23.51 5.65 1.56
CA LYS A 629 23.86 6.03 2.92
C LYS A 629 22.80 6.98 3.47
N TYR A 630 22.65 7.03 4.79
CA TYR A 630 21.73 7.96 5.43
C TYR A 630 22.30 8.50 6.74
N THR A 631 21.72 9.61 7.23
CA THR A 631 21.89 10.09 8.61
C THR A 631 20.57 10.04 9.37
N ASP A 632 20.66 9.86 10.69
CA ASP A 632 19.53 9.69 11.60
C ASP A 632 19.69 10.52 12.89
N GLU A 633 20.12 11.77 12.78
CA GLU A 633 20.49 12.62 13.94
C GLU A 633 19.39 12.73 15.01
N ALA A 634 18.11 12.70 14.60
CA ALA A 634 16.96 12.75 15.51
C ALA A 634 16.62 11.38 16.16
N ARG A 635 17.20 10.27 15.69
CA ARG A 635 16.89 8.92 16.16
C ARG A 635 17.67 8.59 17.44
N ILE A 636 17.00 8.78 18.57
CA ILE A 636 17.58 8.49 19.89
C ILE A 636 17.69 6.99 20.14
N GLN A 637 18.47 6.60 21.15
CA GLN A 637 18.68 5.19 21.47
C GLN A 637 18.91 4.92 22.94
N GLN A 638 18.91 3.63 23.31
CA GLN A 638 19.14 3.17 24.68
C GLN A 638 18.09 3.74 25.64
N VAL A 639 16.82 3.49 25.33
CA VAL A 639 15.66 4.03 26.06
C VAL A 639 14.69 2.93 26.45
N GLY A 640 14.16 3.00 27.68
CA GLY A 640 13.33 1.93 28.23
C GLY A 640 12.17 2.43 29.08
N VAL A 641 11.06 1.68 29.08
CA VAL A 641 9.95 1.84 30.02
C VAL A 641 9.69 0.48 30.68
N GLU A 642 9.75 0.40 32.00
CA GLU A 642 9.70 -0.91 32.64
C GLU A 642 9.11 -0.97 34.05
N ASN A 643 8.63 -2.16 34.42
CA ASN A 643 8.25 -2.56 35.78
C ASN A 643 7.13 -1.70 36.40
N MET A 644 6.03 -1.52 35.66
CA MET A 644 4.91 -0.67 36.09
C MET A 644 3.56 -1.12 35.53
N ARG A 645 2.49 -0.58 36.10
CA ARG A 645 1.12 -0.72 35.62
C ARG A 645 0.66 0.58 34.95
N VAL A 646 -0.19 0.48 33.94
CA VAL A 646 -0.92 1.61 33.34
C VAL A 646 -2.43 1.35 33.39
N ASP A 647 -3.19 2.41 33.65
CA ASP A 647 -4.66 2.45 33.64
C ASP A 647 -5.11 3.87 33.26
N SER A 648 -6.39 4.10 32.96
CA SER A 648 -6.92 5.44 32.67
C SER A 648 -8.34 5.66 33.19
N ASP A 649 -8.70 6.92 33.38
CA ASP A 649 -10.10 7.33 33.48
C ASP A 649 -10.88 6.86 32.25
N PHE A 650 -12.17 6.62 32.39
CA PHE A 650 -13.15 6.51 31.32
C PHE A 650 -14.55 6.70 31.91
N ASP A 651 -15.55 6.98 31.08
CA ASP A 651 -16.95 7.02 31.52
C ASP A 651 -17.60 5.62 31.43
N PRO A 652 -17.81 4.92 32.56
CA PRO A 652 -18.39 3.58 32.57
C PRO A 652 -19.89 3.56 32.21
N SER A 653 -20.54 4.73 32.08
CA SER A 653 -21.92 4.80 31.59
C SER A 653 -22.01 4.70 30.07
N VAL A 654 -20.90 4.88 29.35
CA VAL A 654 -20.82 4.70 27.90
C VAL A 654 -20.62 3.22 27.61
N ILE A 655 -21.71 2.56 27.23
CA ILE A 655 -21.76 1.12 26.93
C ILE A 655 -22.28 0.94 25.51
N ASP A 656 -21.73 -0.03 24.79
CA ASP A 656 -22.21 -0.47 23.49
C ASP A 656 -22.34 -2.01 23.47
N THR A 657 -23.05 -2.53 22.48
CA THR A 657 -23.19 -3.96 22.18
C THR A 657 -22.86 -4.26 20.72
N VAL A 658 -22.67 -3.23 19.88
CA VAL A 658 -22.32 -3.36 18.47
C VAL A 658 -20.80 -3.35 18.32
N MET A 659 -20.28 -4.24 17.48
CA MET A 659 -18.87 -4.28 17.07
C MET A 659 -18.79 -4.44 15.54
N ASP A 660 -17.62 -4.18 14.94
CA ASP A 660 -17.32 -4.21 13.50
C ASP A 660 -18.51 -4.60 12.59
N ASN A 661 -18.74 -5.90 12.38
CA ASN A 661 -19.84 -6.43 11.56
C ASN A 661 -20.76 -7.38 12.36
N ASP A 662 -20.81 -7.26 13.69
CA ASP A 662 -21.52 -8.22 14.56
C ASP A 662 -21.93 -7.56 15.89
N THR A 663 -22.48 -8.34 16.83
CA THR A 663 -22.80 -7.89 18.19
C THR A 663 -22.10 -8.74 19.24
N THR A 664 -21.96 -8.20 20.45
CA THR A 664 -21.31 -8.87 21.58
C THR A 664 -21.99 -8.50 22.90
N ASP A 665 -21.55 -9.12 24.00
CA ASP A 665 -21.98 -8.76 25.35
C ASP A 665 -21.68 -7.28 25.64
N PRO A 666 -22.47 -6.58 26.48
CA PRO A 666 -22.25 -5.18 26.78
C PRO A 666 -20.82 -4.88 27.24
N TYR A 667 -20.19 -3.88 26.64
CA TYR A 667 -18.81 -3.49 26.91
C TYR A 667 -18.67 -1.97 27.07
N TYR A 668 -17.62 -1.52 27.77
CA TYR A 668 -17.32 -0.10 27.91
C TYR A 668 -16.75 0.48 26.60
N ALA A 669 -17.42 1.52 26.09
CA ALA A 669 -17.20 2.04 24.74
C ALA A 669 -16.72 3.50 24.71
N ASP A 670 -16.43 4.11 25.86
CA ASP A 670 -15.88 5.46 25.91
C ASP A 670 -14.56 5.54 25.12
N GLU A 671 -14.36 6.63 24.39
CA GLU A 671 -13.10 6.92 23.69
C GLU A 671 -12.44 8.19 24.23
N LYS A 672 -13.06 8.87 25.20
CA LYS A 672 -12.58 10.13 25.77
C LYS A 672 -11.63 9.87 26.92
N HIS A 673 -10.51 9.21 26.65
CA HIS A 673 -9.45 8.95 27.63
C HIS A 673 -8.14 8.53 26.97
N ALA A 674 -7.13 8.13 27.76
CA ALA A 674 -5.82 7.76 27.26
C ALA A 674 -5.89 6.63 26.21
N GLU A 675 -5.22 6.85 25.07
CA GLU A 675 -5.27 5.94 23.94
C GLU A 675 -4.13 4.92 23.98
N ARG A 676 -2.91 5.40 24.18
CA ARG A 676 -1.68 4.59 24.11
C ARG A 676 -0.83 4.78 25.34
N PHE A 677 -0.20 3.71 25.79
CA PHE A 677 0.78 3.82 26.87
C PHE A 677 2.14 4.29 26.35
N VAL A 678 2.85 3.48 25.56
CA VAL A 678 4.18 3.84 25.04
C VAL A 678 4.18 3.94 23.51
N VAL A 679 4.65 5.07 22.99
CA VAL A 679 4.89 5.26 21.55
C VAL A 679 6.38 5.50 21.30
N PHE A 680 7.03 4.58 20.58
CA PHE A 680 8.37 4.77 20.04
C PHE A 680 8.27 5.41 18.66
N ASN A 681 8.75 6.64 18.52
CA ASN A 681 8.84 7.34 17.24
C ASN A 681 10.17 7.01 16.54
N SER A 682 11.09 7.97 16.47
CA SER A 682 12.43 7.77 15.90
C SER A 682 13.36 7.26 17.00
N VAL A 683 13.37 5.94 17.20
CA VAL A 683 14.13 5.29 18.27
C VAL A 683 14.83 4.04 17.75
N LYS A 684 16.06 3.80 18.17
CA LYS A 684 16.72 2.49 18.04
C LYS A 684 17.16 1.91 19.37
N ASN A 685 17.25 0.58 19.50
CA ASN A 685 17.72 -0.06 20.74
C ASN A 685 16.90 0.36 21.96
N GLY A 686 15.58 0.21 21.87
CA GLY A 686 14.64 0.55 22.94
C GLY A 686 13.92 -0.67 23.49
N TRP A 687 13.27 -0.53 24.64
CA TRP A 687 12.46 -1.62 25.18
C TRP A 687 11.27 -1.20 26.04
N VAL A 688 10.29 -2.10 26.10
CA VAL A 688 9.25 -2.14 27.14
C VAL A 688 9.30 -3.51 27.79
N ARG A 689 9.39 -3.59 29.12
CA ARG A 689 9.33 -4.88 29.84
C ARG A 689 8.61 -4.78 31.16
N ASP A 690 7.99 -5.88 31.58
CA ASP A 690 7.26 -5.95 32.86
C ASP A 690 6.20 -4.84 32.97
N VAL A 691 5.32 -4.74 31.98
CA VAL A 691 4.23 -3.76 31.96
C VAL A 691 2.87 -4.44 31.88
N THR A 692 1.95 -4.05 32.77
CA THR A 692 0.55 -4.48 32.72
C THR A 692 -0.35 -3.27 32.43
N GLY A 693 -1.19 -3.35 31.40
CA GLY A 693 -2.10 -2.27 30.99
C GLY A 693 -3.58 -2.61 31.14
N TYR A 694 -4.38 -1.58 31.44
CA TYR A 694 -5.83 -1.62 31.57
C TYR A 694 -6.48 -0.41 30.89
N HIS A 695 -7.70 -0.58 30.40
CA HIS A 695 -8.63 0.49 29.98
C HIS A 695 -8.11 1.52 28.98
N LEU A 696 -7.03 1.23 28.24
CA LEU A 696 -6.59 2.06 27.11
C LEU A 696 -7.52 1.85 25.91
N SER A 697 -7.74 2.90 25.11
CA SER A 697 -8.61 2.79 23.92
C SER A 697 -7.90 2.29 22.66
N TYR A 698 -6.57 2.31 22.63
CA TYR A 698 -5.82 2.00 21.41
C TYR A 698 -4.71 0.96 21.58
N SER A 699 -3.62 1.23 22.31
CA SER A 699 -2.42 0.36 22.30
C SER A 699 -1.64 0.35 23.60
N LEU A 700 -1.07 -0.80 23.95
CA LEU A 700 -0.06 -0.86 25.01
C LEU A 700 1.27 -0.30 24.50
N VAL A 701 1.74 -0.78 23.34
CA VAL A 701 2.99 -0.31 22.71
C VAL A 701 2.81 -0.12 21.21
N GLN A 702 3.11 1.10 20.76
CA GLN A 702 3.24 1.42 19.33
C GLN A 702 4.71 1.67 18.97
N MET A 703 5.19 0.95 17.97
CA MET A 703 6.53 1.07 17.39
C MET A 703 6.40 1.71 16.01
N SER A 704 6.48 3.05 15.95
CA SER A 704 6.26 3.84 14.72
C SER A 704 7.33 3.57 13.65
N ARG A 705 7.10 4.08 12.43
CA ARG A 705 7.85 3.75 11.20
C ARG A 705 9.38 3.87 11.29
N ASN A 706 9.90 4.81 12.09
CA ASN A 706 11.34 5.05 12.25
C ASN A 706 11.96 4.31 13.45
N SER A 707 11.20 3.40 14.07
CA SER A 707 11.71 2.56 15.14
C SER A 707 12.48 1.36 14.59
N LYS A 708 13.57 0.99 15.28
CA LYS A 708 14.42 -0.17 14.92
C LYS A 708 14.93 -0.88 16.18
N TRP A 709 15.01 -2.20 16.18
CA TRP A 709 15.58 -2.95 17.32
C TRP A 709 14.90 -2.64 18.65
N ILE A 710 13.55 -2.59 18.64
CA ILE A 710 12.75 -2.45 19.84
C ILE A 710 12.39 -3.85 20.36
N THR A 711 12.55 -4.08 21.67
CA THR A 711 12.04 -5.29 22.34
C THR A 711 10.83 -4.94 23.23
N VAL A 712 9.72 -5.65 23.07
CA VAL A 712 8.62 -5.65 24.05
C VAL A 712 8.53 -7.03 24.67
N GLN A 713 8.63 -7.15 26.00
CA GLN A 713 8.55 -8.46 26.65
C GLN A 713 7.80 -8.45 27.97
N ASP A 714 7.34 -9.62 28.41
CA ASP A 714 6.82 -9.86 29.76
C ASP A 714 5.70 -8.88 30.17
N SER A 715 4.80 -8.60 29.23
CA SER A 715 3.82 -7.54 29.35
C SER A 715 2.42 -8.03 29.03
N SER A 716 1.40 -7.35 29.55
CA SER A 716 0.02 -7.74 29.36
C SER A 716 -0.94 -6.56 29.17
N MET A 717 -2.05 -6.79 28.47
CA MET A 717 -3.12 -5.81 28.25
C MET A 717 -4.48 -6.43 28.56
N HIS A 718 -5.25 -5.75 29.40
CA HIS A 718 -6.54 -6.21 29.93
C HIS A 718 -7.62 -5.16 29.72
N ASP A 719 -8.88 -5.61 29.68
CA ASP A 719 -10.10 -4.77 29.71
C ASP A 719 -9.99 -3.44 28.93
N MET A 720 -9.77 -3.50 27.62
CA MET A 720 -9.69 -2.30 26.79
C MET A 720 -11.04 -1.58 26.70
N VAL A 721 -11.03 -0.25 26.62
CA VAL A 721 -12.23 0.61 26.58
C VAL A 721 -12.22 1.49 25.34
N SER A 722 -13.14 1.22 24.41
CA SER A 722 -13.35 1.94 23.15
C SER A 722 -14.53 1.30 22.43
N ILE A 723 -15.17 1.99 21.49
CA ILE A 723 -15.97 1.28 20.47
C ILE A 723 -15.10 0.21 19.77
N ILE A 724 -15.69 -0.92 19.41
CA ILE A 724 -14.98 -2.03 18.75
C ILE A 724 -15.20 -1.93 17.24
N THR A 725 -14.62 -0.88 16.63
CA THR A 725 -14.64 -0.68 15.18
C THR A 725 -13.25 -0.41 14.62
N GLY A 726 -13.10 -0.41 13.29
CA GLY A 726 -11.87 -0.07 12.57
C GLY A 726 -11.08 1.12 13.15
N GLY A 727 -9.77 0.97 13.35
CA GLY A 727 -8.88 2.01 13.88
C GLY A 727 -8.74 2.07 15.41
N ARG A 728 -9.05 0.99 16.14
CA ARG A 728 -8.97 0.87 17.61
C ARG A 728 -8.40 -0.48 18.06
N ARG A 729 -7.94 -0.55 19.32
CA ARG A 729 -7.49 -1.76 20.04
C ARG A 729 -6.40 -2.57 19.33
N TYR A 730 -5.32 -1.88 18.96
CA TYR A 730 -4.08 -2.41 18.36
C TYR A 730 -3.03 -2.58 19.46
N VAL A 731 -3.11 -3.69 20.21
CA VAL A 731 -2.39 -3.82 21.49
C VAL A 731 -0.88 -3.68 21.29
N ILE A 732 -0.29 -4.52 20.44
CA ILE A 732 1.10 -4.42 20.00
C ILE A 732 1.12 -3.99 18.54
N HIS A 733 1.42 -2.71 18.31
CA HIS A 733 1.33 -2.08 16.99
C HIS A 733 2.72 -1.85 16.39
N GLN A 734 3.10 -2.67 15.41
CA GLN A 734 4.39 -2.58 14.72
C GLN A 734 4.28 -1.85 13.38
N MET A 735 5.01 -0.74 13.24
CA MET A 735 5.16 0.02 12.00
C MET A 735 6.63 0.12 11.55
N GLY A 736 7.57 -0.06 12.49
CA GLY A 736 9.02 -0.08 12.25
C GLY A 736 9.57 -1.47 11.91
N GLN A 737 10.89 -1.61 11.90
CA GLN A 737 11.59 -2.81 11.41
C GLN A 737 12.58 -3.41 12.40
N LEU A 738 12.85 -4.71 12.31
CA LEU A 738 13.73 -5.45 13.21
C LEU A 738 13.27 -5.40 14.68
N ASN A 739 11.96 -5.38 14.90
CA ASN A 739 11.35 -5.35 16.23
C ASN A 739 11.01 -6.76 16.72
N PHE A 740 11.14 -6.96 18.03
CA PHE A 740 10.96 -8.22 18.72
C PHE A 740 9.92 -8.08 19.83
N VAL A 741 8.97 -9.00 19.87
CA VAL A 741 7.92 -9.03 20.89
C VAL A 741 7.86 -10.44 21.43
N GLN A 742 7.91 -10.62 22.75
CA GLN A 742 7.82 -11.95 23.34
C GLN A 742 7.02 -12.00 24.64
N ARG A 743 6.38 -13.14 24.94
CA ARG A 743 5.69 -13.37 26.23
C ARG A 743 4.68 -12.27 26.57
N ILE A 744 3.79 -12.05 25.62
CA ILE A 744 2.70 -11.08 25.74
C ILE A 744 1.39 -11.81 25.95
N TYR A 745 0.61 -11.35 26.93
CA TYR A 745 -0.77 -11.77 27.14
C TYR A 745 -1.73 -10.62 26.84
N THR A 746 -2.78 -10.86 26.06
CA THR A 746 -3.79 -9.82 25.80
C THR A 746 -5.21 -10.36 25.90
N GLU A 747 -6.14 -9.56 26.38
CA GLU A 747 -7.57 -9.81 26.25
C GLU A 747 -8.33 -8.61 25.65
N THR A 748 -9.51 -8.86 25.09
CA THR A 748 -10.44 -7.84 24.56
C THR A 748 -9.88 -6.97 23.42
N ALA A 749 -8.83 -7.45 22.76
CA ALA A 749 -8.21 -6.80 21.62
C ALA A 749 -9.10 -6.91 20.37
N ARG A 750 -9.03 -5.90 19.50
CA ARG A 750 -9.47 -6.08 18.11
C ARG A 750 -8.34 -6.75 17.32
N HIS A 751 -7.16 -6.14 17.29
CA HIS A 751 -5.95 -6.77 16.74
C HIS A 751 -4.87 -6.81 17.83
N ALA A 752 -4.59 -8.00 18.38
CA ALA A 752 -3.63 -8.15 19.47
C ALA A 752 -2.19 -7.93 19.00
N PHE A 753 -1.77 -8.68 17.98
CA PHE A 753 -0.46 -8.56 17.34
C PHE A 753 -0.65 -8.04 15.93
N VAL A 754 -0.31 -6.77 15.68
CA VAL A 754 -0.63 -6.11 14.41
C VAL A 754 0.59 -5.46 13.78
N VAL A 755 0.73 -5.66 12.47
CA VAL A 755 1.74 -5.02 11.64
C VAL A 755 1.05 -4.09 10.65
N ASP A 756 1.46 -2.82 10.63
CA ASP A 756 0.83 -1.77 9.81
C ASP A 756 1.23 -1.85 8.32
N SER A 757 0.90 -0.81 7.57
CA SER A 757 1.10 -0.71 6.14
C SER A 757 2.53 -0.46 5.71
N ARG A 758 2.93 -1.23 4.68
CA ARG A 758 4.22 -1.14 3.99
C ARG A 758 5.39 -1.24 4.97
N VAL A 759 5.27 -2.14 5.94
CA VAL A 759 6.29 -2.37 6.96
C VAL A 759 7.35 -3.30 6.44
N GLN A 760 8.61 -2.89 6.57
CA GLN A 760 9.76 -3.67 6.17
C GLN A 760 10.20 -4.57 7.34
N GLY A 761 10.10 -5.89 7.22
CA GLY A 761 10.66 -6.78 8.23
C GLY A 761 12.18 -6.99 8.10
N PRO A 762 12.74 -8.00 8.78
CA PRO A 762 12.05 -8.92 9.69
C PRO A 762 11.41 -8.28 10.92
N ASN A 763 10.29 -8.82 11.41
CA ASN A 763 9.69 -8.51 12.71
C ASN A 763 9.14 -9.81 13.33
N VAL A 764 9.20 -9.96 14.67
CA VAL A 764 8.86 -11.22 15.35
C VAL A 764 7.90 -10.99 16.51
N PHE A 765 6.91 -11.88 16.62
CA PHE A 765 6.10 -12.15 17.81
C PHE A 765 6.41 -13.59 18.29
N LEU A 766 6.77 -13.76 19.56
CA LEU A 766 7.23 -15.03 20.14
C LEU A 766 6.49 -15.38 21.44
N ASP A 767 6.07 -16.64 21.62
CA ASP A 767 5.52 -17.18 22.87
C ASP A 767 4.41 -16.29 23.49
N GLY A 768 3.37 -15.96 22.72
CA GLY A 768 2.32 -15.01 23.11
C GLY A 768 0.91 -15.58 23.02
N GLU A 769 -0.01 -15.06 23.82
CA GLU A 769 -1.41 -15.51 23.87
C GLU A 769 -2.38 -14.33 23.82
N ALA A 770 -3.43 -14.45 23.00
CA ALA A 770 -4.53 -13.50 22.95
C ALA A 770 -5.88 -14.20 23.09
N VAL A 771 -6.71 -13.75 24.04
CA VAL A 771 -8.02 -14.33 24.35
C VAL A 771 -9.14 -13.30 24.24
N LYS A 772 -10.41 -13.73 24.19
CA LYS A 772 -11.58 -12.84 24.02
C LYS A 772 -11.38 -11.85 22.85
N ASN A 773 -10.91 -12.36 21.71
CA ASN A 773 -10.55 -11.55 20.56
C ASN A 773 -11.80 -11.10 19.80
N TYR A 774 -11.81 -9.85 19.36
CA TYR A 774 -12.87 -9.32 18.50
C TYR A 774 -12.47 -9.29 17.01
N ASN A 775 -11.19 -9.56 16.71
CA ASN A 775 -10.69 -9.76 15.35
C ASN A 775 -9.34 -10.52 15.42
N THR A 776 -8.75 -10.78 14.26
CA THR A 776 -7.50 -11.56 14.15
C THR A 776 -6.25 -10.72 14.42
N SER A 777 -5.16 -11.37 14.83
CA SER A 777 -3.81 -10.83 14.75
C SER A 777 -3.28 -10.95 13.32
N GLU A 778 -2.72 -9.89 12.76
CA GLU A 778 -2.45 -9.88 11.33
C GLU A 778 -1.49 -8.76 10.89
N PRO A 779 -0.79 -8.94 9.76
CA PRO A 779 -0.51 -7.80 8.90
C PRO A 779 -1.84 -7.15 8.47
N HIS A 780 -1.98 -5.84 8.64
CA HIS A 780 -3.29 -5.21 8.64
C HIS A 780 -3.74 -4.64 7.28
N HIS A 781 -2.83 -4.00 6.53
CA HIS A 781 -3.14 -3.46 5.20
C HIS A 781 -1.89 -3.17 4.38
N ARG A 782 -1.96 -3.31 3.06
CA ARG A 782 -0.97 -2.80 2.10
C ARG A 782 0.47 -3.26 2.33
N TRP A 783 0.72 -4.53 2.03
CA TRP A 783 2.03 -5.15 1.78
C TRP A 783 3.13 -4.92 2.83
N SER A 784 2.93 -5.40 4.06
CA SER A 784 4.05 -5.64 4.97
C SER A 784 4.81 -6.91 4.59
N VAL A 785 6.10 -6.98 4.94
CA VAL A 785 6.96 -8.11 4.59
C VAL A 785 7.74 -8.67 5.77
N GLY A 786 7.94 -9.99 5.82
CA GLY A 786 8.85 -10.64 6.77
C GLY A 786 8.40 -10.61 8.23
N GLY A 787 7.15 -10.96 8.53
CA GLY A 787 6.71 -11.20 9.90
C GLY A 787 6.83 -12.67 10.30
N LEU A 788 7.18 -12.93 11.57
CA LEU A 788 7.14 -14.25 12.18
C LEU A 788 6.18 -14.25 13.36
N PHE A 789 5.20 -15.15 13.33
CA PHE A 789 4.42 -15.58 14.48
C PHE A 789 4.97 -16.93 14.93
N ASP A 790 5.69 -16.97 16.05
CA ASP A 790 6.36 -18.16 16.58
C ASP A 790 5.76 -18.51 17.95
N ASN A 791 5.16 -19.69 18.09
CA ASN A 791 4.42 -20.09 19.30
C ASN A 791 3.37 -19.07 19.75
N ILE A 792 2.63 -18.51 18.79
CA ILE A 792 1.52 -17.59 19.07
C ILE A 792 0.22 -18.38 19.14
N LYS A 793 -0.52 -18.18 20.23
CA LYS A 793 -1.86 -18.70 20.45
C LYS A 793 -2.89 -17.59 20.31
N ALA A 794 -3.40 -17.42 19.09
CA ALA A 794 -4.39 -16.40 18.74
C ALA A 794 -4.98 -16.72 17.35
N PRO A 795 -6.18 -16.20 17.01
CA PRO A 795 -6.61 -16.13 15.62
C PRO A 795 -5.62 -15.28 14.81
N ILE A 796 -5.04 -15.82 13.74
CA ILE A 796 -4.07 -15.15 12.86
C ILE A 796 -4.60 -15.11 11.43
N SER A 797 -4.46 -13.97 10.74
CA SER A 797 -4.86 -13.85 9.33
C SER A 797 -3.80 -13.19 8.47
N ILE A 798 -3.27 -13.93 7.48
CA ILE A 798 -2.30 -13.43 6.51
C ILE A 798 -2.91 -13.63 5.11
N ARG A 799 -3.58 -12.60 4.58
CA ARG A 799 -4.47 -12.75 3.41
C ARG A 799 -4.54 -11.53 2.49
N ASP A 800 -5.19 -11.69 1.34
CA ASP A 800 -5.79 -10.60 0.58
C ASP A 800 -7.06 -10.13 1.29
N ARG A 801 -7.05 -8.89 1.76
CA ARG A 801 -8.17 -8.25 2.47
C ARG A 801 -9.12 -7.51 1.52
N ALA A 802 -8.86 -7.55 0.21
CA ALA A 802 -9.70 -6.96 -0.83
C ALA A 802 -10.16 -5.53 -0.48
N TRP A 803 -11.47 -5.29 -0.47
CA TRP A 803 -12.11 -3.99 -0.24
C TRP A 803 -12.25 -3.59 1.24
N LEU A 804 -11.73 -4.39 2.19
CA LEU A 804 -11.75 -3.99 3.60
C LEU A 804 -10.99 -2.67 3.80
N GLY A 805 -11.43 -1.89 4.79
CA GLY A 805 -10.96 -0.53 4.99
C GLY A 805 -11.07 0.31 3.72
N SER A 806 -9.97 0.92 3.29
CA SER A 806 -9.94 1.76 2.07
C SER A 806 -9.46 1.01 0.81
N GLY A 807 -9.52 -0.32 0.78
CA GLY A 807 -8.81 -1.14 -0.23
C GLY A 807 -7.49 -1.66 0.34
N HIS A 808 -7.58 -2.41 1.43
CA HIS A 808 -6.42 -2.93 2.16
C HIS A 808 -5.60 -3.95 1.35
N GLY A 809 -6.26 -4.73 0.48
CA GLY A 809 -5.60 -5.68 -0.42
C GLY A 809 -4.71 -6.71 0.27
N TRP A 810 -3.68 -7.19 -0.42
CA TRP A 810 -2.65 -8.07 0.13
C TRP A 810 -1.98 -7.43 1.36
N ALA A 811 -2.18 -8.04 2.53
CA ALA A 811 -1.70 -7.44 3.77
C ALA A 811 -0.26 -7.84 4.12
N GLY A 812 0.10 -9.12 3.98
CA GLY A 812 1.42 -9.65 4.35
C GLY A 812 2.03 -10.57 3.29
N ALA A 813 3.35 -10.48 3.13
CA ALA A 813 4.15 -11.26 2.19
C ALA A 813 5.47 -11.75 2.84
N ASN A 814 5.93 -12.97 2.52
CA ASN A 814 7.11 -13.57 3.17
C ASN A 814 6.95 -13.73 4.69
N TYR A 815 5.71 -13.97 5.15
CA TYR A 815 5.40 -14.25 6.56
C TYR A 815 5.55 -15.73 6.89
N VAL A 816 5.83 -16.02 8.15
CA VAL A 816 5.91 -17.37 8.70
C VAL A 816 5.04 -17.47 9.95
N SER A 817 4.15 -18.45 9.99
CA SER A 817 3.52 -18.95 11.21
C SER A 817 4.20 -20.26 11.59
N TRP A 818 4.85 -20.31 12.76
CA TRP A 818 5.61 -21.46 13.24
C TRP A 818 5.04 -21.95 14.57
N ASN A 819 4.63 -23.22 14.62
CA ASN A 819 4.05 -23.85 15.81
C ASN A 819 2.95 -23.01 16.49
N THR A 820 2.14 -22.30 15.69
CA THR A 820 1.05 -21.47 16.21
C THR A 820 -0.18 -22.30 16.56
N GLU A 821 -1.05 -21.75 17.41
CA GLU A 821 -2.32 -22.36 17.81
C GLU A 821 -3.50 -21.41 17.58
N GLY A 822 -4.67 -21.94 17.20
CA GLY A 822 -5.91 -21.18 17.02
C GLY A 822 -6.45 -21.23 15.58
N GLU A 823 -7.21 -20.20 15.18
CA GLU A 823 -7.62 -20.03 13.78
C GLU A 823 -6.44 -19.45 12.97
N LEU A 824 -6.19 -19.96 11.77
CA LEU A 824 -5.17 -19.44 10.86
C LEU A 824 -5.68 -19.35 9.42
N THR A 825 -5.59 -18.15 8.84
CA THR A 825 -5.62 -17.95 7.38
C THR A 825 -4.20 -17.65 6.90
N SER A 826 -3.74 -18.36 5.85
CA SER A 826 -2.45 -18.07 5.21
C SER A 826 -2.56 -18.23 3.69
N GLN A 827 -2.58 -17.12 2.96
CA GLN A 827 -2.64 -17.09 1.50
C GLN A 827 -1.28 -16.70 0.89
N GLN A 828 -1.03 -17.15 -0.34
CA GLN A 828 0.16 -16.82 -1.13
C GLN A 828 -0.11 -15.57 -2.00
N PRO A 829 0.64 -14.47 -1.79
CA PRO A 829 0.62 -13.32 -2.68
C PRO A 829 1.29 -13.67 -4.03
N PRO A 830 0.91 -13.08 -5.17
CA PRO A 830 1.40 -13.50 -6.49
C PRO A 830 2.93 -13.45 -6.70
N THR A 831 3.63 -12.56 -6.00
CA THR A 831 5.09 -12.34 -6.13
C THR A 831 5.88 -12.68 -4.87
N ALA A 832 5.28 -13.38 -3.91
CA ALA A 832 5.90 -13.73 -2.63
C ALA A 832 5.31 -15.03 -2.07
N GLN A 833 5.81 -15.49 -0.92
CA GLN A 833 5.29 -16.71 -0.30
C GLN A 833 5.07 -16.53 1.20
N ASN A 834 3.90 -16.92 1.70
CA ASN A 834 3.67 -17.06 3.15
C ASN A 834 3.74 -18.54 3.55
N TYR A 835 4.23 -18.83 4.75
CA TYR A 835 4.48 -20.19 5.24
C TYR A 835 3.71 -20.46 6.52
N ALA A 836 3.08 -21.62 6.64
CA ALA A 836 2.44 -22.11 7.84
C ALA A 836 3.01 -23.49 8.19
N VAL A 837 3.84 -23.56 9.24
CA VAL A 837 4.59 -24.74 9.62
C VAL A 837 4.21 -25.16 11.04
N GLY A 838 3.73 -26.39 11.19
CA GLY A 838 3.44 -26.98 12.50
C GLY A 838 2.23 -26.36 13.21
N HIS A 839 1.30 -25.75 12.48
CA HIS A 839 0.12 -25.11 13.06
C HIS A 839 -0.89 -26.16 13.60
N VAL A 840 -1.43 -25.91 14.79
CA VAL A 840 -2.48 -26.73 15.43
C VAL A 840 -3.74 -25.87 15.63
N GLY A 841 -4.81 -26.21 14.94
CA GLY A 841 -6.06 -25.44 15.02
C GLY A 841 -6.81 -25.47 13.69
N GLU A 842 -7.67 -24.47 13.47
CA GLU A 842 -8.53 -24.40 12.29
C GLU A 842 -7.86 -23.62 11.16
N ASN A 843 -7.78 -24.22 9.97
CA ASN A 843 -7.46 -23.49 8.74
C ASN A 843 -8.71 -22.75 8.23
N VAL A 844 -8.72 -21.43 8.37
CA VAL A 844 -9.83 -20.55 7.99
C VAL A 844 -9.58 -19.96 6.59
N PRO A 845 -10.52 -20.11 5.64
CA PRO A 845 -10.39 -19.51 4.31
C PRO A 845 -10.20 -17.98 4.33
N GLY A 846 -9.55 -17.46 3.29
CA GLY A 846 -9.45 -16.02 3.06
C GLY A 846 -10.81 -15.36 2.78
N LEU A 847 -10.84 -14.03 2.83
CA LEU A 847 -12.03 -13.25 2.44
C LEU A 847 -12.36 -13.43 0.95
N VAL A 848 -11.32 -13.60 0.14
CA VAL A 848 -11.39 -13.83 -1.30
C VAL A 848 -10.52 -15.04 -1.68
N PRO A 849 -10.93 -15.90 -2.63
CA PRO A 849 -12.14 -15.80 -3.44
C PRO A 849 -13.45 -15.96 -2.65
N SER A 850 -14.51 -15.28 -3.09
CA SER A 850 -15.89 -15.38 -2.60
C SER A 850 -16.88 -15.17 -3.74
N ASP A 851 -18.19 -15.31 -3.49
CA ASP A 851 -19.23 -15.04 -4.49
C ASP A 851 -19.15 -13.60 -5.04
N TYR A 852 -18.64 -12.65 -4.26
CA TYR A 852 -18.49 -11.25 -4.67
C TYR A 852 -17.21 -10.96 -5.47
N ASP A 853 -16.10 -11.62 -5.13
CA ASP A 853 -14.85 -11.59 -5.88
C ASP A 853 -14.35 -13.03 -6.09
N PRO A 854 -14.70 -13.68 -7.22
CA PRO A 854 -14.40 -15.08 -7.45
C PRO A 854 -12.98 -15.32 -7.97
N ARG A 855 -12.16 -14.28 -8.14
CA ARG A 855 -10.82 -14.44 -8.74
C ARG A 855 -9.93 -15.29 -7.83
N PRO A 856 -9.15 -16.24 -8.37
CA PRO A 856 -8.43 -17.23 -7.56
C PRO A 856 -7.33 -16.58 -6.70
N ARG A 857 -7.22 -17.04 -5.45
CA ARG A 857 -6.07 -16.78 -4.57
C ARG A 857 -5.47 -18.13 -4.19
N SER A 858 -4.15 -18.24 -4.28
CA SER A 858 -3.44 -19.44 -3.86
C SER A 858 -3.29 -19.47 -2.33
N GLU A 859 -3.26 -20.68 -1.78
CA GLU A 859 -2.92 -20.89 -0.37
C GLU A 859 -1.42 -20.70 -0.13
N GLY A 860 -1.06 -20.33 1.10
CA GLY A 860 0.32 -20.34 1.57
C GLY A 860 0.93 -21.75 1.51
N TYR A 861 2.23 -21.86 1.81
CA TYR A 861 2.88 -23.16 1.91
C TYR A 861 2.60 -23.74 3.30
N TRP A 862 1.76 -24.76 3.36
CA TRP A 862 1.40 -25.45 4.59
C TRP A 862 2.22 -26.73 4.75
N ASP A 863 2.79 -26.93 5.94
CA ASP A 863 3.56 -28.12 6.30
C ASP A 863 3.30 -28.53 7.74
N SER A 864 3.20 -29.84 7.98
CA SER A 864 2.91 -30.43 9.29
C SER A 864 1.64 -29.87 9.95
N TYR A 865 0.61 -29.52 9.18
CA TYR A 865 -0.67 -29.04 9.72
C TYR A 865 -1.33 -30.09 10.65
N GLY A 866 -1.85 -29.64 11.79
CA GLY A 866 -2.46 -30.47 12.82
C GLY A 866 -1.50 -31.03 13.87
N GLN A 867 -0.19 -30.74 13.76
CA GLN A 867 0.82 -31.15 14.76
C GLN A 867 1.99 -30.16 14.79
N HIS A 868 2.56 -29.91 15.96
CA HIS A 868 3.78 -29.11 16.04
C HIS A 868 4.99 -29.86 15.47
N VAL A 869 5.90 -29.13 14.84
CA VAL A 869 7.22 -29.64 14.46
C VAL A 869 8.15 -29.65 15.67
N THR A 870 9.12 -30.56 15.68
CA THR A 870 10.01 -30.81 16.84
C THR A 870 10.99 -29.66 17.12
N VAL A 871 11.30 -28.83 16.13
CA VAL A 871 12.01 -27.56 16.37
C VAL A 871 11.00 -26.60 17.01
N GLU A 872 11.08 -26.47 18.33
CA GLU A 872 10.08 -25.78 19.17
C GLU A 872 9.82 -24.35 18.72
N SER A 873 10.88 -23.59 18.42
CA SER A 873 10.78 -22.21 17.94
C SER A 873 11.83 -21.96 16.87
N LEU A 874 11.38 -21.41 15.74
CA LEU A 874 12.25 -21.02 14.63
C LEU A 874 13.21 -19.91 15.05
N TYR A 875 12.69 -18.86 15.72
CA TYR A 875 13.51 -17.73 16.14
C TYR A 875 14.59 -18.14 17.16
N LYS A 876 14.22 -18.94 18.17
CA LYS A 876 15.17 -19.38 19.21
C LYS A 876 16.30 -20.22 18.60
N GLN A 877 15.97 -21.13 17.67
CA GLN A 877 16.96 -21.94 16.97
C GLN A 877 17.90 -21.06 16.12
N GLN A 878 17.36 -20.14 15.31
CA GLN A 878 18.17 -19.21 14.50
C GLN A 878 19.08 -18.32 15.35
N LEU A 879 18.59 -17.87 16.52
CA LEU A 879 19.38 -17.06 17.44
C LEU A 879 20.53 -17.86 18.06
N GLU A 880 20.29 -19.12 18.43
CA GLU A 880 21.33 -20.02 18.95
C GLU A 880 22.40 -20.28 17.88
N GLU A 881 22.04 -20.48 16.63
CA GLU A 881 23.00 -20.65 15.53
C GLU A 881 23.84 -19.40 15.30
N ARG A 882 23.21 -18.22 15.30
CA ARG A 882 23.91 -16.96 15.04
C ARG A 882 24.81 -16.53 16.19
N LEU A 883 24.36 -16.65 17.44
CA LEU A 883 25.01 -16.04 18.62
C LEU A 883 25.28 -17.01 19.78
N GLY A 884 24.87 -18.27 19.67
CA GLY A 884 25.08 -19.30 20.69
C GLY A 884 24.11 -19.25 21.88
N LYS A 885 24.23 -20.25 22.76
CA LYS A 885 23.34 -20.46 23.91
C LYS A 885 23.26 -19.30 24.90
N ILE A 886 24.32 -18.49 25.02
CA ILE A 886 24.31 -17.33 25.91
C ILE A 886 23.28 -16.30 25.43
N ALA A 887 23.22 -16.05 24.13
CA ALA A 887 22.24 -15.14 23.54
C ALA A 887 20.82 -15.66 23.73
N LEU A 888 20.60 -16.98 23.60
CA LEU A 888 19.32 -17.60 23.90
C LEU A 888 18.92 -17.43 25.39
N ASN A 889 19.86 -17.62 26.32
CA ASN A 889 19.58 -17.42 27.74
C ASN A 889 19.25 -15.95 28.07
N ASN A 890 19.90 -15.00 27.40
CA ASN A 890 19.65 -13.56 27.60
C ASN A 890 18.21 -13.12 27.30
N ILE A 891 17.48 -13.85 26.45
CA ILE A 891 16.09 -13.52 26.09
C ILE A 891 15.04 -14.29 26.90
N ARG A 892 15.46 -15.26 27.73
CA ARG A 892 14.58 -16.03 28.63
C ARG A 892 14.24 -15.29 29.92
N GLU A 893 15.11 -14.36 30.32
CA GLU A 893 15.05 -13.62 31.59
C GLU A 893 14.38 -12.25 31.46
#